data_AF-A0A7J6GC48-F1
#
_entry.id   AF-A0A7J6GC48-F1
#
_cell.length_a   1.000
_cell.length_b   1.000
_cell.length_c   1.000
_cell.angle_alpha   90.00
_cell.angle_beta   90.00
_cell.angle_gamma   90.00
#
_symmetry.space_group_name_H-M   'P 1'
#
loop_
_entity.id
_entity.type
_entity.pdbx_description
1 polymer ?
#
loop_
_entity_poly.entity_id
_entity_poly.type
_entity_poly.pdbx_seq_one_letter_code
_entity_poly.pdbx_strand_id
1 'polypeptide(L)'
;MGVNDFINLVKDEYSRLSESMQHKRCMNWDSAGSLSLHDANDAKIKGVVDFKNFKPHKCHILILHDGSGKAVQTFENMWDLTPDTDILREVPESYTFESALADLIDNSLQAVWANSNNDRKLVSVDLLEDRISVFDTGIGMDGSDENSLAKWGKMGASLNRSEKEQAIGGNPPYLMPYFGMFGYGGSFASMHLGRHALVSSKTKNSRKVYTLRLAREALLRRSGLEWTTSGGLRDPSEDELTKTKHGSFTKVEIFEPKIKPSNILQLQCKLKDIYFPYIQCDELSNSRKTITPIEFQVNGTNLTEIEGGEVAITNLHSCNGPDFVLQLRLSFNQDNVTKSQAISQFEVVSGSRLNHEANVRLKCVYFPVVGGKENIEKILEKLKDAGHEVSENFRTFKRVSIRRLGRLIPDAQWDWMPFMDLRQKKGTDRAHILKRCCFRVKCFIDTDAGINPTPSKHDLAPHSPFTTALRNFGNILYENEKGIEIRVYRDGKPLKNSQLERDYQNWILQMHNKYDEEVDHGEDEPILALITSPSKGKAIRKSNDVSRVHQVLKRNEITWKAGQHVKILKGACAGVHKNNVYATIQYFILGGLQGDTGGEVQIICRPLGTPEDDGCIISEVNGMMTLDMKCSLSLPISVIDSKKCLPVETAEWNNQMDKQLQKNKTVDLYKSSIVKPARQNSKQEHDGMEFSMFIKNYKKVFEDDLLKFGSEIQILEDKYHQLNEEKEKIEETIKDLQDSTELYRPGFVNQFSTKEEVIESIVKMGNSVAAAVLCSISKEVPFQEKENDLMKDIIGVVALLGRVRSSQLSRILAEYLGSDQMLAVVARSFETAILLEKHKQTGDVNCSHVNHEKAPLLGQSINGRFIVICFDNISPFRGSLKSGSQRKLDLQRPYLNDGTIPKGFLGFAVNMIDFDADQLSIKNSSGHGLRETVFYHLLGELHLYRTLEDMLAARACIKQGAISLDGGILRGDSVISFGSSDPGVCFQVVQTINEMPSSQENLKQLKEKKSELRTINDEIELEKGKLNKVLDKFHERKAEFNKFMKLVESPYKL
;
A
#
# COMPACT_ATOMS: atom_id res chain seq x y z
N MET A 1 5.16 17.03 -62.57
CA MET A 1 4.27 18.19 -62.80
C MET A 1 5.09 19.46 -62.74
N GLY A 2 4.85 20.47 -63.60
CA GLY A 2 5.59 21.73 -63.51
C GLY A 2 5.40 22.38 -62.14
N VAL A 3 6.44 23.00 -61.57
CA VAL A 3 6.34 23.64 -60.23
C VAL A 3 5.25 24.72 -60.21
N ASN A 4 5.14 25.52 -61.27
CA ASN A 4 4.10 26.55 -61.36
C ASN A 4 2.69 25.96 -61.45
N ASP A 5 2.52 24.85 -62.17
CA ASP A 5 1.23 24.15 -62.25
C ASP A 5 0.82 23.61 -60.88
N PHE A 6 1.78 23.05 -60.14
CA PHE A 6 1.56 22.58 -58.77
C PHE A 6 1.19 23.73 -57.82
N ILE A 7 1.89 24.87 -57.91
CA ILE A 7 1.57 26.07 -57.12
C ILE A 7 0.16 26.58 -57.42
N ASN A 8 -0.29 26.53 -58.68
CA ASN A 8 -1.65 26.89 -59.05
C ASN A 8 -2.69 25.95 -58.42
N LEU A 9 -2.44 24.63 -58.39
CA LEU A 9 -3.32 23.69 -57.67
C LEU A 9 -3.39 24.00 -56.16
N VAL A 10 -2.26 24.36 -55.55
CA VAL A 10 -2.22 24.79 -54.14
C VAL A 10 -2.99 26.09 -53.94
N LYS A 11 -2.91 27.04 -54.88
CA LYS A 11 -3.67 28.30 -54.87
C LYS A 11 -5.18 28.07 -54.93
N ASP A 12 -5.62 27.16 -55.79
CA ASP A 12 -7.04 26.80 -55.92
C ASP A 12 -7.55 26.15 -54.63
N GLU A 13 -6.78 25.24 -54.03
CA GLU A 13 -7.13 24.60 -52.75
C GLU A 13 -7.14 25.60 -51.59
N TYR A 14 -6.14 26.47 -51.51
CA TYR A 14 -6.09 27.54 -50.52
C TYR A 14 -7.30 28.47 -50.62
N SER A 15 -7.71 28.81 -51.85
CA SER A 15 -8.87 29.67 -52.10
C SER A 15 -10.17 29.00 -51.64
N ARG A 16 -10.33 27.69 -51.89
CA ARG A 16 -11.47 26.88 -51.41
C ARG A 16 -11.60 26.87 -49.88
N LEU A 17 -10.48 26.79 -49.16
CA LEU A 17 -10.47 26.71 -47.69
C LEU A 17 -10.58 28.08 -46.99
N SER A 18 -10.36 29.18 -47.73
CA SER A 18 -10.20 30.53 -47.17
C SER A 18 -11.44 31.11 -46.49
N GLU A 19 -12.66 30.66 -46.82
CA GLU A 19 -13.91 31.12 -46.17
C GLU A 19 -13.97 30.77 -44.67
N SER A 20 -13.19 29.77 -44.22
CA SER A 20 -13.11 29.33 -42.82
C SER A 20 -11.97 29.96 -42.00
N MET A 21 -11.04 30.68 -42.64
CA MET A 21 -9.74 31.06 -42.05
C MET A 21 -9.64 32.56 -41.70
N GLN A 22 -10.64 33.12 -41.00
CA GLN A 22 -10.83 34.56 -40.77
C GLN A 22 -9.68 35.31 -40.05
N HIS A 23 -8.61 34.65 -39.59
CA HIS A 23 -7.56 35.24 -38.75
C HIS A 23 -6.12 34.93 -39.19
N LYS A 24 -5.89 34.43 -40.41
CA LYS A 24 -4.54 34.07 -40.90
C LYS A 24 -3.96 35.09 -41.89
N ARG A 25 -2.63 35.19 -41.92
CA ARG A 25 -1.89 36.01 -42.89
C ARG A 25 -2.25 35.58 -44.32
N CYS A 26 -2.75 36.50 -45.13
CA CYS A 26 -3.01 36.25 -46.54
C CYS A 26 -1.69 36.05 -47.30
N MET A 27 -1.65 35.00 -48.12
CA MET A 27 -0.52 34.72 -49.00
C MET A 27 -0.48 35.72 -50.15
N ASN A 28 0.69 36.28 -50.45
CA ASN A 28 0.84 37.20 -51.58
C ASN A 28 0.99 36.41 -52.89
N TRP A 29 -0.13 36.07 -53.50
CA TRP A 29 -0.19 35.30 -54.75
C TRP A 29 0.22 36.10 -55.99
N ASP A 30 0.22 37.43 -55.91
CA ASP A 30 0.44 38.34 -57.05
C ASP A 30 1.92 38.68 -57.25
N SER A 31 2.80 38.16 -56.40
CA SER A 31 4.25 38.33 -56.52
C SER A 31 4.82 37.38 -57.57
N ALA A 32 4.51 37.65 -58.84
CA ALA A 32 5.02 36.90 -59.98
C ALA A 32 6.56 36.91 -59.99
N GLY A 33 7.17 35.75 -59.76
CA GLY A 33 8.63 35.56 -59.75
C GLY A 33 9.29 35.41 -58.38
N SER A 34 8.58 35.68 -57.28
CA SER A 34 9.09 35.45 -55.91
C SER A 34 8.57 34.15 -55.27
N LEU A 35 7.51 33.56 -55.83
CA LEU A 35 6.98 32.29 -55.35
C LEU A 35 8.00 31.16 -55.54
N SER A 36 8.37 30.49 -54.46
CA SER A 36 9.28 29.35 -54.50
C SER A 36 8.83 28.21 -53.62
N LEU A 37 8.90 27.00 -54.15
CA LEU A 37 8.62 25.76 -53.43
C LEU A 37 9.93 25.18 -52.91
N HIS A 38 9.96 24.89 -51.62
CA HIS A 38 11.12 24.33 -50.93
C HIS A 38 10.72 23.02 -50.24
N ASP A 39 11.68 22.12 -50.07
CA ASP A 39 11.50 20.97 -49.19
C ASP A 39 11.68 21.37 -47.70
N ALA A 40 11.54 20.40 -46.80
CA ALA A 40 11.69 20.61 -45.36
C ALA A 40 13.11 21.05 -44.91
N ASN A 41 14.12 21.00 -45.78
CA ASN A 41 15.50 21.42 -45.53
C ASN A 41 15.86 22.75 -46.22
N ASP A 42 14.84 23.51 -46.64
CA ASP A 42 14.92 24.75 -47.43
C ASP A 42 15.55 24.55 -48.82
N ALA A 43 15.67 23.32 -49.34
CA ALA A 43 16.18 23.10 -50.69
C ALA A 43 15.10 23.48 -51.71
N LYS A 44 15.41 24.45 -52.57
CA LYS A 44 14.49 24.93 -53.61
C LYS A 44 14.24 23.86 -54.67
N ILE A 45 12.97 23.48 -54.86
CA ILE A 45 12.53 22.56 -55.91
C ILE A 45 12.50 23.34 -57.23
N LYS A 46 13.26 22.87 -58.24
CA LYS A 46 13.42 23.56 -59.52
C LYS A 46 12.77 22.78 -60.66
N GLY A 47 12.06 23.49 -61.53
CA GLY A 47 11.51 22.96 -62.78
C GLY A 47 10.25 22.10 -62.59
N VAL A 48 10.39 20.92 -61.98
CA VAL A 48 9.33 19.90 -61.91
C VAL A 48 9.22 19.33 -60.48
N VAL A 49 7.98 19.20 -59.99
CA VAL A 49 7.65 18.36 -58.83
C VAL A 49 7.53 16.92 -59.33
N ASP A 50 8.52 16.10 -58.99
CA ASP A 50 8.57 14.68 -59.36
C ASP A 50 7.98 13.81 -58.25
N PHE A 51 6.70 13.48 -58.39
CA PHE A 51 5.95 12.64 -57.44
C PHE A 51 6.55 11.25 -57.22
N LYS A 52 7.39 10.73 -58.14
CA LYS A 52 8.06 9.43 -57.95
C LYS A 52 9.06 9.44 -56.80
N ASN A 53 9.58 10.60 -56.44
CA ASN A 53 10.50 10.77 -55.31
C ASN A 53 9.77 10.79 -53.96
N PHE A 54 8.44 10.92 -53.98
CA PHE A 54 7.60 10.96 -52.78
C PHE A 54 6.99 9.58 -52.53
N LYS A 55 7.46 8.92 -51.48
CA LYS A 55 6.92 7.63 -51.05
C LYS A 55 5.47 7.79 -50.56
N PRO A 56 4.48 7.01 -51.05
CA PRO A 56 3.06 7.21 -50.75
C PRO A 56 2.66 7.07 -49.27
N HIS A 57 3.45 6.34 -48.49
CA HIS A 57 3.21 6.08 -47.06
C HIS A 57 4.00 7.00 -46.13
N LYS A 58 4.76 7.96 -46.68
CA LYS A 58 5.54 8.93 -45.91
C LYS A 58 4.87 10.29 -45.94
N CYS A 59 4.91 11.01 -44.82
CA CYS A 59 4.55 12.42 -44.80
C CYS A 59 5.66 13.24 -45.45
N HIS A 60 5.31 14.08 -46.43
CA HIS A 60 6.27 14.96 -47.10
C HIS A 60 5.85 16.40 -46.92
N ILE A 61 6.76 17.20 -46.36
CA ILE A 61 6.51 18.60 -46.07
C ILE A 61 7.14 19.46 -47.16
N LEU A 62 6.30 20.25 -47.83
CA LEU A 62 6.69 21.23 -48.83
C LEU A 62 6.31 22.63 -48.34
N ILE A 63 7.24 23.57 -48.45
CA ILE A 63 7.08 24.94 -47.96
C ILE A 63 7.00 25.88 -49.16
N LEU A 64 5.89 26.61 -49.26
CA LEU A 64 5.70 27.62 -50.30
C LEU A 64 6.03 29.01 -49.73
N HIS A 65 7.05 29.65 -50.30
CA HIS A 65 7.44 31.01 -49.97
C HIS A 65 6.82 31.99 -50.94
N ASP A 66 6.25 33.09 -50.44
CA ASP A 66 5.71 34.21 -51.23
C ASP A 66 6.71 35.37 -51.42
N GLY A 67 7.92 35.25 -50.88
CA GLY A 67 8.97 36.28 -50.97
C GLY A 67 8.82 37.47 -50.01
N SER A 68 7.81 37.46 -49.14
CA SER A 68 7.50 38.55 -48.20
C SER A 68 8.39 38.64 -46.94
N GLY A 69 9.34 37.72 -46.77
CA GLY A 69 10.29 37.70 -45.65
C GLY A 69 9.75 37.24 -44.28
N LYS A 70 8.42 37.10 -44.07
CA LYS A 70 7.84 36.60 -42.81
C LYS A 70 7.43 35.13 -42.93
N ALA A 71 8.35 34.20 -42.69
CA ALA A 71 8.05 32.76 -42.69
C ALA A 71 7.14 32.40 -41.49
N VAL A 72 6.03 31.71 -41.77
CA VAL A 72 5.20 31.11 -40.72
C VAL A 72 5.90 29.83 -40.24
N GLN A 73 6.13 29.73 -38.93
CA GLN A 73 6.84 28.60 -38.33
C GLN A 73 5.89 27.58 -37.66
N THR A 74 4.58 27.81 -37.67
CA THR A 74 3.58 26.93 -37.06
C THR A 74 2.48 26.62 -38.07
N PHE A 75 2.17 25.34 -38.24
CA PHE A 75 1.21 24.82 -39.19
C PHE A 75 0.12 24.04 -38.43
N GLU A 76 -1.14 24.32 -38.72
CA GLU A 76 -2.27 23.58 -38.16
C GLU A 76 -2.37 22.18 -38.76
N ASN A 77 -2.85 21.21 -37.96
CA ASN A 77 -3.05 19.81 -38.36
C ASN A 77 -1.82 19.16 -39.02
N MET A 78 -0.62 19.61 -38.64
CA MET A 78 0.64 19.15 -39.22
C MET A 78 0.91 17.68 -38.91
N TRP A 79 0.55 17.24 -37.71
CA TRP A 79 0.85 15.89 -37.23
C TRP A 79 -0.43 15.09 -37.05
N ASP A 80 -0.47 13.90 -37.62
CA ASP A 80 -1.48 12.89 -37.34
C ASP A 80 -1.03 12.02 -36.16
N LEU A 81 -1.75 12.13 -35.06
CA LEU A 81 -1.57 11.41 -33.82
C LEU A 81 -2.67 10.36 -33.58
N THR A 82 -3.46 10.03 -34.62
CA THR A 82 -4.52 9.02 -34.56
C THR A 82 -3.93 7.72 -34.02
N PRO A 83 -4.34 7.26 -32.82
CA PRO A 83 -3.78 6.05 -32.21
C PRO A 83 -4.06 4.81 -33.08
N ASP A 84 -3.14 3.84 -33.06
CA ASP A 84 -3.39 2.53 -33.67
C ASP A 84 -4.14 1.65 -32.64
N THR A 85 -5.43 1.38 -32.90
CA THR A 85 -6.34 0.50 -32.13
C THR A 85 -6.42 0.73 -30.59
N ASP A 86 -7.16 -0.12 -29.86
CA ASP A 86 -7.80 0.04 -28.53
C ASP A 86 -6.94 0.39 -27.28
N ILE A 87 -5.79 1.05 -27.45
CA ILE A 87 -4.75 1.27 -26.42
C ILE A 87 -5.16 2.28 -25.32
N LEU A 88 -6.37 2.82 -25.35
CA LEU A 88 -6.91 3.69 -24.30
C LEU A 88 -7.44 2.94 -23.06
N ARG A 89 -7.35 1.60 -23.00
CA ARG A 89 -7.81 0.78 -21.86
C ARG A 89 -6.83 0.72 -20.67
N GLU A 90 -5.57 1.11 -20.85
CA GLU A 90 -4.49 0.92 -19.86
C GLU A 90 -3.84 2.25 -19.44
N VAL A 91 -4.62 3.27 -19.10
CA VAL A 91 -4.11 4.58 -18.64
C VAL A 91 -3.53 4.44 -17.21
N PRO A 92 -2.42 5.13 -16.84
CA PRO A 92 -1.85 5.08 -15.49
C PRO A 92 -2.88 5.44 -14.41
N GLU A 93 -2.97 4.63 -13.35
CA GLU A 93 -3.98 4.74 -12.29
C GLU A 93 -3.88 6.04 -11.46
N SER A 94 -2.69 6.67 -11.40
CA SER A 94 -2.50 8.07 -10.95
C SER A 94 -1.02 8.49 -11.08
N TYR A 95 -0.78 9.73 -11.51
CA TYR A 95 0.55 10.36 -11.45
C TYR A 95 0.65 11.29 -10.23
N THR A 96 1.84 11.35 -9.63
CA THR A 96 2.26 12.51 -8.83
C THR A 96 3.07 13.45 -9.73
N PHE A 97 3.38 14.65 -9.24
CA PHE A 97 4.27 15.57 -9.95
C PHE A 97 5.61 14.91 -10.28
N GLU A 98 6.24 14.26 -9.31
CA GLU A 98 7.56 13.65 -9.47
C GLU A 98 7.54 12.46 -10.42
N SER A 99 6.47 11.65 -10.40
CA SER A 99 6.41 10.47 -11.26
C SER A 99 6.08 10.78 -12.70
N ALA A 100 5.21 11.78 -12.94
CA ALA A 100 5.03 12.30 -14.29
C ALA A 100 6.33 12.91 -14.83
N LEU A 101 7.06 13.66 -13.99
CA LEU A 101 8.35 14.20 -14.39
C LEU A 101 9.38 13.10 -14.68
N ALA A 102 9.46 12.07 -13.83
CA ALA A 102 10.32 10.91 -14.04
C ALA A 102 9.97 10.17 -15.35
N ASP A 103 8.69 10.03 -15.70
CA ASP A 103 8.29 9.39 -16.96
C ASP A 103 8.73 10.17 -18.21
N LEU A 104 8.82 11.50 -18.13
CA LEU A 104 9.42 12.31 -19.19
C LEU A 104 10.93 12.14 -19.25
N ILE A 105 11.58 12.18 -18.09
CA ILE A 105 13.03 11.98 -17.96
C ILE A 105 13.44 10.60 -18.47
N ASP A 106 12.64 9.56 -18.25
CA ASP A 106 12.90 8.20 -18.75
C ASP A 106 13.09 8.18 -20.27
N ASN A 107 12.28 8.96 -21.02
CA ASN A 107 12.40 9.06 -22.47
C ASN A 107 13.69 9.80 -22.88
N SER A 108 13.99 10.91 -22.19
CA SER A 108 15.23 11.67 -22.39
C SER A 108 16.47 10.82 -22.08
N LEU A 109 16.41 10.04 -21.00
CA LEU A 109 17.46 9.13 -20.55
C LEU A 109 17.74 8.05 -21.61
N GLN A 110 16.70 7.44 -22.18
CA GLN A 110 16.86 6.49 -23.29
C GLN A 110 17.50 7.15 -24.52
N ALA A 111 17.04 8.35 -24.89
CA ALA A 111 17.53 9.08 -26.05
C ALA A 111 19.02 9.46 -25.94
N VAL A 112 19.48 9.90 -24.75
CA VAL A 112 20.90 10.22 -24.52
C VAL A 112 21.76 8.98 -24.38
N TRP A 113 21.19 7.86 -23.91
CA TRP A 113 21.95 6.62 -23.76
C TRP A 113 22.42 6.06 -25.10
N ALA A 114 21.58 6.19 -26.13
CA ALA A 114 21.86 5.76 -27.51
C ALA A 114 22.98 6.57 -28.21
N ASN A 115 23.39 7.73 -27.66
CA ASN A 115 24.47 8.52 -28.23
C ASN A 115 25.84 7.87 -28.08
N SER A 116 26.76 8.27 -28.96
CA SER A 116 28.16 7.83 -28.92
C SER A 116 28.85 8.26 -27.63
N ASN A 117 29.90 7.53 -27.22
CA ASN A 117 30.63 7.83 -25.98
C ASN A 117 31.33 9.20 -25.97
N ASN A 118 31.55 9.80 -27.15
CA ASN A 118 32.19 11.10 -27.29
C ASN A 118 31.19 12.27 -27.27
N ASP A 119 29.90 11.98 -27.43
CA ASP A 119 28.85 12.99 -27.38
C ASP A 119 28.53 13.31 -25.91
N ARG A 120 28.32 14.60 -25.61
CA ARG A 120 27.82 15.01 -24.29
C ARG A 120 26.42 14.41 -24.08
N LYS A 121 26.26 13.65 -23.00
CA LYS A 121 24.98 13.08 -22.55
C LYS A 121 24.44 13.91 -21.39
N LEU A 122 23.51 14.81 -21.69
CA LEU A 122 22.90 15.73 -20.74
C LEU A 122 21.39 15.53 -20.73
N VAL A 123 20.83 15.44 -19.52
CA VAL A 123 19.41 15.64 -19.26
C VAL A 123 19.28 16.80 -18.27
N SER A 124 18.55 17.85 -18.66
CA SER A 124 18.32 19.03 -17.83
C SER A 124 16.84 19.32 -17.66
N VAL A 125 16.44 19.62 -16.43
CA VAL A 125 15.07 19.99 -16.07
C VAL A 125 15.06 21.41 -15.50
N ASP A 126 14.35 22.31 -16.15
CA ASP A 126 14.17 23.68 -15.67
C ASP A 126 12.72 23.92 -15.25
N LEU A 127 12.53 24.29 -13.99
CA LEU A 127 11.26 24.61 -13.36
C LEU A 127 11.13 26.12 -13.23
N LEU A 128 10.31 26.71 -14.10
CA LEU A 128 10.03 28.13 -14.12
C LEU A 128 8.60 28.38 -13.63
N GLU A 129 8.26 29.64 -13.35
CA GLU A 129 6.97 29.98 -12.76
C GLU A 129 5.79 29.61 -13.67
N ASP A 130 5.97 29.76 -14.98
CA ASP A 130 4.97 29.57 -16.03
C ASP A 130 5.16 28.28 -16.84
N ARG A 131 6.33 27.63 -16.73
CA ARG A 131 6.68 26.46 -17.55
C ARG A 131 7.64 25.48 -16.89
N ILE A 132 7.56 24.22 -17.30
CA ILE A 132 8.52 23.16 -17.00
C ILE A 132 9.19 22.77 -18.31
N SER A 133 10.52 22.79 -18.38
CA SER A 133 11.30 22.40 -19.56
C SER A 133 12.15 21.19 -19.26
N VAL A 134 11.95 20.10 -19.99
CA VAL A 134 12.85 18.93 -19.98
C VAL A 134 13.63 18.94 -21.29
N PHE A 135 14.94 19.02 -21.21
CA PHE A 135 15.84 19.10 -22.36
C PHE A 135 16.85 17.97 -22.31
N ASP A 136 17.07 17.33 -23.45
CA ASP A 136 18.09 16.30 -23.60
C ASP A 136 18.91 16.49 -24.87
N THR A 137 20.16 16.06 -24.79
CA THR A 137 21.10 16.07 -25.92
C THR A 137 21.07 14.76 -26.69
N GLY A 138 19.94 14.05 -26.73
CA GLY A 138 19.82 12.74 -27.36
C GLY A 138 19.88 12.76 -28.89
N ILE A 139 19.52 11.64 -29.52
CA ILE A 139 19.51 11.48 -30.99
C ILE A 139 18.52 12.41 -31.71
N GLY A 140 17.52 12.91 -30.98
CA GLY A 140 16.45 13.78 -31.50
C GLY A 140 15.47 13.05 -32.42
N MET A 141 14.47 13.80 -32.88
CA MET A 141 13.38 13.38 -33.76
C MET A 141 13.18 14.43 -34.86
N ASP A 142 12.61 14.00 -35.98
CA ASP A 142 12.36 14.85 -37.15
C ASP A 142 11.09 14.39 -37.91
N GLY A 143 10.94 14.80 -39.17
CA GLY A 143 9.83 14.40 -40.03
C GLY A 143 10.02 13.05 -40.75
N SER A 144 11.10 12.32 -40.53
CA SER A 144 11.33 10.99 -41.13
C SER A 144 10.43 9.93 -40.48
N ASP A 145 10.19 8.81 -41.15
CA ASP A 145 9.43 7.70 -40.54
C ASP A 145 10.22 7.05 -39.39
N GLU A 146 11.53 6.96 -39.57
CA GLU A 146 12.43 6.25 -38.68
C GLU A 146 12.52 6.98 -37.32
N ASN A 147 12.67 8.31 -37.33
CA ASN A 147 12.79 9.16 -36.13
C ASN A 147 11.61 10.14 -35.98
N SER A 148 10.42 9.73 -36.39
CA SER A 148 9.26 10.62 -36.49
C SER A 148 8.87 11.26 -35.16
N LEU A 149 8.81 12.59 -35.14
CA LEU A 149 8.26 13.34 -34.00
C LEU A 149 6.78 12.98 -33.73
N ALA A 150 6.02 12.61 -34.76
CA ALA A 150 4.64 12.18 -34.60
C ALA A 150 4.51 10.92 -33.72
N LYS A 151 5.47 9.98 -33.79
CA LYS A 151 5.46 8.75 -32.97
C LYS A 151 5.58 9.03 -31.48
N TRP A 152 6.19 10.15 -31.10
CA TRP A 152 6.24 10.57 -29.69
C TRP A 152 4.86 11.02 -29.19
N GLY A 153 4.11 11.74 -30.03
CA GLY A 153 2.77 12.22 -29.69
C GLY A 153 1.66 11.17 -29.83
N LYS A 154 1.83 10.23 -30.76
CA LYS A 154 0.85 9.18 -31.08
C LYS A 154 0.89 8.08 -30.02
N MET A 155 -0.23 7.91 -29.31
CA MET A 155 -0.36 6.91 -28.25
C MET A 155 -0.21 5.50 -28.84
N GLY A 156 0.65 4.69 -28.22
CA GLY A 156 0.92 3.31 -28.63
C GLY A 156 1.95 3.15 -29.75
N ALA A 157 2.40 4.24 -30.39
CA ALA A 157 3.35 4.21 -31.51
C ALA A 157 4.83 4.29 -31.07
N SER A 158 5.11 4.21 -29.77
CA SER A 158 6.47 4.31 -29.24
C SER A 158 7.34 3.13 -29.68
N LEU A 159 8.49 3.45 -30.28
CA LEU A 159 9.54 2.50 -30.64
C LEU A 159 10.14 1.78 -29.41
N ASN A 160 10.01 2.37 -28.22
CA ASN A 160 10.58 1.84 -26.99
C ASN A 160 9.95 0.48 -26.62
N ARG A 161 8.70 0.22 -27.03
CA ARG A 161 8.02 -1.06 -26.79
C ARG A 161 8.73 -2.23 -27.47
N SER A 162 9.21 -2.03 -28.70
CA SER A 162 9.94 -3.08 -29.45
C SER A 162 11.34 -3.35 -28.93
N GLU A 163 11.91 -2.45 -28.10
CA GLU A 163 13.27 -2.59 -27.57
C GLU A 163 13.30 -3.29 -26.20
N LYS A 164 12.15 -3.56 -25.58
CA LYS A 164 12.04 -4.23 -24.29
C LYS A 164 12.79 -5.57 -24.23
N GLU A 165 12.67 -6.38 -25.29
CA GLU A 165 13.33 -7.68 -25.37
C GLU A 165 14.86 -7.57 -25.29
N GLN A 166 15.43 -6.49 -25.83
CA GLN A 166 16.88 -6.25 -25.81
C GLN A 166 17.38 -5.94 -24.39
N ALA A 167 16.49 -5.53 -23.49
CA ALA A 167 16.79 -5.16 -22.11
C ALA A 167 16.62 -6.33 -21.12
N ILE A 168 16.38 -7.55 -21.60
CA ILE A 168 16.41 -8.78 -20.80
C ILE A 168 17.83 -9.34 -20.84
N GLY A 169 18.41 -9.58 -19.66
CA GLY A 169 19.81 -9.96 -19.50
C GLY A 169 20.77 -8.78 -19.36
N GLY A 170 22.03 -9.00 -19.75
CA GLY A 170 23.11 -8.03 -19.54
C GLY A 170 23.79 -8.15 -18.17
N ASN A 171 24.72 -7.23 -17.90
CA ASN A 171 25.45 -7.20 -16.64
C ASN A 171 24.75 -6.28 -15.62
N PRO A 172 24.60 -6.72 -14.36
CA PRO A 172 24.05 -5.86 -13.31
C PRO A 172 24.98 -4.64 -13.09
N PRO A 173 24.45 -3.44 -12.76
CA PRO A 173 23.07 -3.12 -12.36
C PRO A 173 22.04 -2.99 -13.49
N TYR A 174 22.30 -3.55 -14.68
CA TYR A 174 21.39 -3.62 -15.82
C TYR A 174 21.04 -2.24 -16.37
N LEU A 175 22.04 -1.37 -16.54
CA LEU A 175 21.82 -0.01 -17.08
C LEU A 175 21.49 -0.06 -18.57
N MET A 176 20.22 -0.29 -18.87
CA MET A 176 19.65 -0.36 -20.21
C MET A 176 18.31 0.38 -20.17
N PRO A 177 18.29 1.71 -20.40
CA PRO A 177 17.14 2.58 -20.08
C PRO A 177 15.93 2.42 -21.02
N TYR A 178 15.52 1.18 -21.32
CA TYR A 178 14.35 0.83 -22.12
C TYR A 178 13.12 0.70 -21.20
N PHE A 179 12.67 1.84 -20.67
CA PHE A 179 11.58 1.89 -19.67
C PHE A 179 10.18 1.83 -20.30
N GLY A 180 10.06 2.09 -21.61
CA GLY A 180 8.78 2.15 -22.31
C GLY A 180 8.12 0.77 -22.42
N MET A 181 6.90 0.63 -21.88
CA MET A 181 6.12 -0.60 -21.98
C MET A 181 4.90 -0.47 -22.90
N PHE A 182 4.19 0.66 -22.79
CA PHE A 182 2.87 0.83 -23.41
C PHE A 182 2.81 1.96 -24.45
N GLY A 183 3.85 2.80 -24.50
CA GLY A 183 3.99 3.84 -25.53
C GLY A 183 3.08 5.05 -25.39
N TYR A 184 2.67 5.41 -24.16
CA TYR A 184 1.86 6.60 -23.89
C TYR A 184 2.45 7.52 -22.79
N GLY A 185 3.52 7.11 -22.10
CA GLY A 185 4.01 7.79 -20.88
C GLY A 185 4.36 9.27 -21.09
N GLY A 186 5.05 9.61 -22.19
CA GLY A 186 5.48 10.98 -22.45
C GLY A 186 4.32 11.95 -22.70
N SER A 187 3.33 11.55 -23.49
CA SER A 187 2.16 12.39 -23.79
C SER A 187 1.25 12.55 -22.56
N PHE A 188 0.96 11.47 -21.82
CA PHE A 188 0.14 11.54 -20.61
C PHE A 188 0.82 12.31 -19.47
N ALA A 189 2.12 12.09 -19.22
CA ALA A 189 2.87 12.82 -18.20
C ALA A 189 2.85 14.33 -18.48
N SER A 190 3.06 14.73 -19.73
CA SER A 190 2.99 16.14 -20.14
C SER A 190 1.63 16.77 -19.82
N MET A 191 0.53 16.05 -20.07
CA MET A 191 -0.83 16.52 -19.81
C MET A 191 -1.23 16.49 -18.33
N HIS A 192 -0.57 15.65 -17.53
CA HIS A 192 -0.72 15.64 -16.08
C HIS A 192 -0.06 16.87 -15.47
N LEU A 193 1.18 17.17 -15.89
CA LEU A 193 1.99 18.26 -15.36
C LEU A 193 1.44 19.64 -15.72
N GLY A 194 0.89 19.83 -16.92
CA GLY A 194 0.37 21.13 -17.36
C GLY A 194 -0.85 21.04 -18.27
N ARG A 195 -1.16 22.15 -18.94
CA ARG A 195 -2.33 22.27 -19.82
C ARG A 195 -2.00 22.00 -21.28
N HIS A 196 -0.84 22.47 -21.73
CA HIS A 196 -0.33 22.19 -23.06
C HIS A 196 1.17 21.95 -23.04
N ALA A 197 1.67 21.19 -24.00
CA ALA A 197 3.08 20.87 -24.16
C ALA A 197 3.56 21.18 -25.58
N LEU A 198 4.76 21.72 -25.71
CA LEU A 198 5.47 21.92 -26.96
C LEU A 198 6.70 21.02 -26.96
N VAL A 199 6.73 20.06 -27.87
CA VAL A 199 7.94 19.28 -28.12
C VAL A 199 8.67 19.91 -29.29
N SER A 200 9.92 20.28 -29.07
CA SER A 200 10.86 20.72 -30.09
C SER A 200 11.96 19.68 -30.20
N SER A 201 12.23 19.16 -31.39
CA SER A 201 13.25 18.13 -31.58
C SER A 201 13.97 18.29 -32.90
N LYS A 202 15.24 17.86 -32.91
CA LYS A 202 16.11 17.94 -34.09
C LYS A 202 17.08 16.78 -34.08
N THR A 203 17.15 16.05 -35.20
CA THR A 203 18.19 15.04 -35.44
C THR A 203 19.50 15.67 -35.95
N LYS A 204 20.60 14.91 -35.90
CA LYS A 204 21.91 15.33 -36.43
C LYS A 204 21.85 15.68 -37.93
N ASN A 205 21.00 14.94 -38.67
CA ASN A 205 20.87 15.08 -40.12
C ASN A 205 19.89 16.18 -40.53
N SER A 206 18.96 16.57 -39.65
CA SER A 206 18.01 17.63 -39.96
C SER A 206 18.64 19.01 -39.80
N ARG A 207 18.28 19.95 -40.68
CA ARG A 207 18.67 21.37 -40.55
C ARG A 207 17.71 22.15 -39.66
N LYS A 208 16.44 21.74 -39.61
CA LYS A 208 15.36 22.44 -38.91
C LYS A 208 15.01 21.74 -37.60
N VAL A 209 14.40 22.49 -36.69
CA VAL A 209 13.75 21.97 -35.51
C VAL A 209 12.30 21.70 -35.84
N TYR A 210 11.87 20.46 -35.64
CA TYR A 210 10.49 20.05 -35.75
C TYR A 210 9.79 20.29 -34.43
N THR A 211 8.57 20.82 -34.50
CA THR A 211 7.78 21.10 -33.32
C THR A 211 6.42 20.43 -33.38
N LEU A 212 5.96 19.93 -32.24
CA LEU A 212 4.66 19.29 -32.05
C LEU A 212 4.00 19.89 -30.82
N ARG A 213 2.74 20.33 -30.95
CA ARG A 213 1.96 20.88 -29.83
C ARG A 213 0.96 19.85 -29.37
N LEU A 214 0.88 19.61 -28.06
CA LEU A 214 -0.18 18.83 -27.43
C LEU A 214 -1.01 19.76 -26.56
N ALA A 215 -2.32 19.76 -26.76
CA ALA A 215 -3.26 20.47 -25.90
C ALA A 215 -4.21 19.46 -25.24
N ARG A 216 -4.39 19.57 -23.92
CA ARG A 216 -5.22 18.63 -23.16
C ARG A 216 -6.66 18.64 -23.63
N GLU A 217 -7.21 19.81 -23.94
CA GLU A 217 -8.59 19.99 -24.38
C GLU A 217 -8.85 19.41 -25.78
N ALA A 218 -7.83 19.36 -26.63
CA ALA A 218 -7.93 18.75 -27.96
C ALA A 218 -7.97 17.22 -27.85
N LEU A 219 -7.23 16.63 -26.90
CA LEU A 219 -7.27 15.20 -26.60
C LEU A 219 -8.56 14.76 -25.89
N LEU A 220 -9.15 15.62 -25.05
CA LEU A 220 -10.37 15.30 -24.30
C LEU A 220 -11.66 15.55 -25.08
N ARG A 221 -11.65 16.43 -26.09
CA ARG A 221 -12.75 16.58 -27.04
C ARG A 221 -12.79 15.34 -27.95
N ARG A 222 -13.39 14.26 -27.44
CA ARG A 222 -13.67 13.03 -28.21
C ARG A 222 -14.70 13.33 -29.31
N SER A 223 -14.21 13.71 -30.48
CA SER A 223 -15.06 13.93 -31.64
C SER A 223 -14.30 13.56 -32.92
N GLY A 224 -14.12 12.26 -33.18
CA GLY A 224 -13.64 11.77 -34.48
C GLY A 224 -12.71 10.56 -34.44
N LEU A 225 -12.61 9.88 -35.59
CA LEU A 225 -11.68 8.79 -35.91
C LEU A 225 -10.26 9.30 -36.29
N GLU A 226 -10.04 10.61 -36.37
CA GLU A 226 -8.78 11.24 -36.78
C GLU A 226 -8.31 12.26 -35.73
N TRP A 227 -7.08 12.14 -35.24
CA TRP A 227 -6.47 13.03 -34.23
C TRP A 227 -5.31 13.79 -34.86
N THR A 228 -5.55 15.01 -35.34
CA THR A 228 -4.48 15.88 -35.85
C THR A 228 -4.13 16.98 -34.85
N THR A 229 -2.86 17.40 -34.84
CA THR A 229 -2.42 18.54 -34.02
C THR A 229 -1.51 19.49 -34.77
N SER A 230 -1.48 20.73 -34.29
CA SER A 230 -0.57 21.76 -34.76
C SER A 230 0.90 21.41 -34.46
N GLY A 231 1.76 21.79 -35.39
CA GLY A 231 3.21 21.62 -35.30
C GLY A 231 3.92 22.77 -36.00
N GLY A 232 5.20 22.62 -36.30
CA GLY A 232 5.96 23.68 -36.93
C GLY A 232 7.38 23.29 -37.32
N LEU A 233 7.97 24.07 -38.22
CA LEU A 233 9.41 24.03 -38.53
C LEU A 233 10.01 25.40 -38.23
N ARG A 234 11.14 25.40 -37.53
CA ARG A 234 11.91 26.61 -37.21
C ARG A 234 13.40 26.35 -37.23
N ASP A 235 14.18 27.42 -37.26
CA ASP A 235 15.62 27.33 -37.02
C ASP A 235 15.91 27.03 -35.54
N PRO A 236 17.03 26.33 -35.25
CA PRO A 236 17.46 26.10 -33.88
C PRO A 236 17.83 27.42 -33.21
N SER A 237 17.51 27.57 -31.92
CA SER A 237 17.90 28.76 -31.16
C SER A 237 19.36 28.69 -30.73
N GLU A 238 19.96 29.85 -30.41
CA GLU A 238 21.33 29.91 -29.88
C GLU A 238 21.49 29.10 -28.58
N ASP A 239 20.48 29.08 -27.70
CA ASP A 239 20.49 28.28 -26.46
C ASP A 239 20.51 26.76 -26.78
N GLU A 240 19.74 26.32 -27.76
CA GLU A 240 19.72 24.93 -28.20
C GLU A 240 21.09 24.53 -28.78
N LEU A 241 21.66 25.36 -29.67
CA LEU A 241 22.96 25.12 -30.30
C LEU A 241 24.12 25.08 -29.29
N THR A 242 24.13 26.00 -28.31
CA THR A 242 25.17 26.05 -27.28
C THR A 242 25.14 24.83 -26.36
N LYS A 243 23.94 24.32 -26.04
CA LYS A 243 23.77 23.09 -25.25
C LYS A 243 24.12 21.82 -26.03
N THR A 244 23.95 21.82 -27.36
CA THR A 244 24.12 20.61 -28.21
C THR A 244 25.20 20.76 -29.26
N LYS A 245 26.48 20.56 -28.87
CA LYS A 245 27.62 20.67 -29.79
C LYS A 245 27.57 19.71 -30.99
N HIS A 246 26.96 18.54 -30.83
CA HIS A 246 26.82 17.54 -31.89
C HIS A 246 25.55 17.71 -32.75
N GLY A 247 24.69 18.69 -32.42
CA GLY A 247 23.60 19.14 -33.27
C GLY A 247 22.28 18.35 -33.21
N SER A 248 22.05 17.50 -32.20
CA SER A 248 20.74 16.86 -31.98
C SER A 248 20.24 17.05 -30.55
N PHE A 249 18.92 17.11 -30.38
CA PHE A 249 18.26 17.28 -29.08
C PHE A 249 16.77 17.00 -29.14
N THR A 250 16.18 16.83 -27.95
CA THR A 250 14.75 16.98 -27.72
C THR A 250 14.51 17.93 -26.54
N LYS A 251 13.51 18.78 -26.66
CA LYS A 251 13.06 19.72 -25.63
C LYS A 251 11.55 19.62 -25.50
N VAL A 252 11.06 19.27 -24.31
CA VAL A 252 9.64 19.22 -23.97
C VAL A 252 9.35 20.37 -23.01
N GLU A 253 8.57 21.34 -23.48
CA GLU A 253 8.14 22.49 -22.68
C GLU A 253 6.66 22.34 -22.32
N ILE A 254 6.36 22.32 -21.03
CA ILE A 254 5.02 22.15 -20.47
C ILE A 254 4.61 23.49 -19.86
N PHE A 255 3.49 24.01 -20.30
CA PHE A 255 3.01 25.33 -19.90
C PHE A 255 1.78 25.22 -19.01
N GLU A 256 1.55 26.28 -18.23
CA GLU A 256 0.50 26.33 -17.21
C GLU A 256 0.57 25.11 -16.27
N PRO A 257 1.70 24.92 -15.55
CA PRO A 257 1.88 23.77 -14.69
C PRO A 257 0.81 23.75 -13.58
N LYS A 258 0.09 22.64 -13.46
CA LYS A 258 -1.02 22.47 -12.51
C LYS A 258 -0.55 22.23 -11.08
N ILE A 259 0.63 21.63 -10.96
CA ILE A 259 1.23 21.22 -9.69
C ILE A 259 2.65 21.77 -9.71
N LYS A 260 3.04 22.49 -8.66
CA LYS A 260 4.41 22.99 -8.47
C LYS A 260 5.05 22.23 -7.32
N PRO A 261 6.36 21.90 -7.41
CA PRO A 261 7.04 21.29 -6.28
C PRO A 261 7.13 22.30 -5.15
N SER A 262 6.81 21.86 -3.93
CA SER A 262 6.89 22.69 -2.72
C SER A 262 8.33 23.00 -2.31
N ASN A 263 9.30 22.16 -2.72
CA ASN A 263 10.72 22.31 -2.41
C ASN A 263 11.61 21.73 -3.52
N ILE A 264 12.45 22.58 -4.15
CA ILE A 264 13.35 22.19 -5.24
C ILE A 264 14.42 21.20 -4.77
N LEU A 265 14.96 21.38 -3.56
CA LEU A 265 15.99 20.49 -3.02
C LEU A 265 15.44 19.07 -2.80
N GLN A 266 14.21 18.96 -2.28
CA GLN A 266 13.56 17.65 -2.14
C GLN A 266 13.36 16.96 -3.51
N LEU A 267 12.98 17.72 -4.54
CA LEU A 267 12.87 17.18 -5.89
C LEU A 267 14.23 16.71 -6.43
N GLN A 268 15.29 17.52 -6.24
CA GLN A 268 16.65 17.16 -6.62
C GLN A 268 17.11 15.87 -5.94
N CYS A 269 16.88 15.72 -4.63
CA CYS A 269 17.16 14.50 -3.88
C CYS A 269 16.37 13.30 -4.44
N LYS A 270 15.06 13.45 -4.69
CA LYS A 270 14.22 12.37 -5.25
C LYS A 270 14.69 11.93 -6.64
N LEU A 271 14.98 12.87 -7.54
CA LEU A 271 15.48 12.56 -8.89
C LEU A 271 16.88 11.93 -8.83
N LYS A 272 17.74 12.39 -7.91
CA LYS A 272 19.03 11.75 -7.66
C LYS A 272 18.87 10.30 -7.23
N ASP A 273 17.97 10.01 -6.31
CA ASP A 273 17.70 8.63 -5.86
C ASP A 273 17.12 7.76 -6.99
N ILE A 274 16.20 8.30 -7.80
CA ILE A 274 15.57 7.57 -8.91
C ILE A 274 16.59 7.14 -9.96
N TYR A 275 17.52 8.03 -10.31
CA TYR A 275 18.50 7.80 -11.38
C TYR A 275 19.92 7.59 -10.87
N PHE A 276 20.11 7.24 -9.60
CA PHE A 276 21.41 7.21 -8.94
C PHE A 276 22.51 6.52 -9.78
N PRO A 277 22.32 5.28 -10.31
CA PRO A 277 23.36 4.61 -11.10
C PRO A 277 23.64 5.25 -12.46
N TYR A 278 22.71 6.03 -13.01
CA TYR A 278 22.90 6.80 -14.25
C TYR A 278 23.65 8.12 -13.99
N ILE A 279 23.63 8.63 -12.77
CA ILE A 279 24.29 9.86 -12.33
C ILE A 279 25.69 9.56 -11.79
N GLN A 280 25.82 8.58 -10.90
CA GLN A 280 27.06 8.18 -10.24
C GLN A 280 27.12 6.66 -10.09
N CYS A 281 28.12 6.01 -10.69
CA CYS A 281 28.30 4.57 -10.60
C CYS A 281 29.76 4.18 -10.44
N ASP A 282 30.07 3.43 -9.38
CA ASP A 282 31.42 2.91 -9.13
C ASP A 282 31.67 1.56 -9.82
N GLU A 283 30.59 0.81 -10.06
CA GLU A 283 30.64 -0.60 -10.51
C GLU A 283 30.96 -0.76 -12.00
N LEU A 284 30.80 0.30 -12.79
CA LEU A 284 31.07 0.27 -14.23
C LEU A 284 32.55 0.48 -14.58
N SER A 285 33.39 0.92 -13.64
CA SER A 285 34.81 1.17 -13.90
C SER A 285 35.69 0.06 -13.32
N ASN A 286 36.56 -0.49 -14.17
CA ASN A 286 37.59 -1.44 -13.75
C ASN A 286 38.63 -0.83 -12.80
N SER A 287 38.61 0.49 -12.61
CA SER A 287 39.58 1.27 -11.83
C SER A 287 39.08 1.71 -10.45
N ARG A 288 37.87 1.27 -10.03
CA ARG A 288 37.16 1.71 -8.80
C ARG A 288 36.93 3.23 -8.70
N LYS A 289 37.05 3.96 -9.80
CA LYS A 289 36.68 5.38 -9.86
C LYS A 289 35.18 5.50 -10.13
N THR A 290 34.51 6.39 -9.41
CA THR A 290 33.14 6.81 -9.72
C THR A 290 33.10 7.40 -11.12
N ILE A 291 32.24 6.85 -11.96
CA ILE A 291 31.94 7.45 -13.27
C ILE A 291 30.59 8.17 -13.20
N THR A 292 30.44 9.17 -14.06
CA THR A 292 29.18 9.89 -14.29
C THR A 292 28.71 9.56 -15.70
N PRO A 293 27.90 8.50 -15.90
CA PRO A 293 27.46 8.09 -17.23
C PRO A 293 26.70 9.19 -17.97
N ILE A 294 25.88 9.94 -17.24
CA ILE A 294 25.05 11.03 -17.75
C ILE A 294 25.11 12.22 -16.80
N GLU A 295 25.23 13.40 -17.38
CA GLU A 295 25.10 14.66 -16.68
C GLU A 295 23.61 14.97 -16.47
N PHE A 296 23.20 15.08 -15.20
CA PHE A 296 21.82 15.40 -14.83
C PHE A 296 21.77 16.75 -14.12
N GLN A 297 20.94 17.66 -14.64
CA GLN A 297 20.79 19.00 -14.07
C GLN A 297 19.33 19.31 -13.73
N VAL A 298 19.10 20.00 -12.62
CA VAL A 298 17.80 20.54 -12.25
C VAL A 298 17.99 22.00 -11.85
N ASN A 299 17.34 22.92 -12.58
CA ASN A 299 17.54 24.38 -12.47
C ASN A 299 19.01 24.79 -12.52
N GLY A 300 19.79 24.15 -13.41
CA GLY A 300 21.24 24.38 -13.56
C GLY A 300 22.13 23.74 -12.49
N THR A 301 21.58 23.15 -11.41
CA THR A 301 22.37 22.42 -10.41
C THR A 301 22.63 20.99 -10.88
N ASN A 302 23.89 20.55 -10.85
CA ASN A 302 24.24 19.17 -11.18
C ASN A 302 23.90 18.23 -10.01
N LEU A 303 23.13 17.17 -10.28
CA LEU A 303 22.70 16.22 -9.26
C LEU A 303 23.86 15.41 -8.65
N THR A 304 25.03 15.36 -9.30
CA THR A 304 26.24 14.78 -8.69
C THR A 304 26.69 15.52 -7.43
N GLU A 305 26.42 16.82 -7.35
CA GLU A 305 26.81 17.74 -6.25
C GLU A 305 25.83 17.70 -5.06
N ILE A 306 24.63 17.15 -5.27
CA ILE A 306 23.60 17.07 -4.22
C ILE A 306 23.95 15.95 -3.24
N GLU A 307 24.26 16.27 -1.99
CA GLU A 307 24.59 15.26 -0.97
C GLU A 307 23.36 14.52 -0.39
N GLY A 308 22.15 15.07 -0.60
CA GLY A 308 20.89 14.53 -0.08
C GLY A 308 20.28 13.40 -0.93
N GLY A 309 19.27 12.73 -0.36
CA GLY A 309 18.61 11.56 -0.93
C GLY A 309 18.81 10.30 -0.09
N GLU A 310 17.79 9.44 0.00
CA GLU A 310 17.84 8.20 0.76
C GLU A 310 18.93 7.26 0.23
N VAL A 311 19.01 7.08 -1.09
CA VAL A 311 19.99 6.18 -1.71
C VAL A 311 21.39 6.74 -1.53
N ALA A 312 21.58 8.05 -1.77
CA ALA A 312 22.86 8.71 -1.61
C ALA A 312 23.40 8.65 -0.17
N ILE A 313 22.57 9.04 0.81
CA ILE A 313 22.93 9.02 2.24
C ILE A 313 23.17 7.58 2.71
N THR A 314 22.34 6.62 2.27
CA THR A 314 22.51 5.21 2.62
C THR A 314 23.84 4.67 2.09
N ASN A 315 24.21 4.96 0.84
CA ASN A 315 25.49 4.53 0.29
C ASN A 315 26.68 5.11 1.07
N LEU A 316 26.62 6.39 1.46
CA LEU A 316 27.66 7.06 2.26
C LEU A 316 27.92 6.38 3.62
N HIS A 317 26.88 5.83 4.24
CA HIS A 317 26.94 5.24 5.58
C HIS A 317 27.11 3.71 5.60
N SER A 318 27.26 3.11 4.43
CA SER A 318 27.53 1.68 4.26
C SER A 318 28.89 1.25 4.85
N CYS A 319 29.01 -0.03 5.17
CA CYS A 319 30.29 -0.63 5.57
C CYS A 319 31.28 -0.69 4.39
N ASN A 320 32.57 -0.45 4.66
CA ASN A 320 33.65 -0.67 3.69
C ASN A 320 33.99 -2.17 3.45
N GLY A 321 33.26 -3.09 4.07
CA GLY A 321 33.46 -4.53 3.92
C GLY A 321 32.81 -5.10 2.65
N PRO A 322 33.03 -6.40 2.37
CA PRO A 322 32.49 -7.02 1.15
C PRO A 322 30.96 -7.12 1.20
N ASP A 323 30.32 -6.79 0.08
CA ASP A 323 28.88 -6.98 -0.10
C ASP A 323 28.53 -8.47 -0.22
N PHE A 324 27.30 -8.83 0.18
CA PHE A 324 26.74 -10.15 -0.08
C PHE A 324 25.86 -10.10 -1.33
N VAL A 325 26.39 -10.63 -2.44
CA VAL A 325 25.77 -10.53 -3.76
C VAL A 325 25.26 -11.88 -4.24
N LEU A 326 24.02 -11.91 -4.71
CA LEU A 326 23.40 -13.05 -5.40
C LEU A 326 22.93 -12.62 -6.78
N GLN A 327 23.00 -13.54 -7.74
CA GLN A 327 22.36 -13.41 -9.04
C GLN A 327 21.30 -14.50 -9.18
N LEU A 328 20.08 -14.11 -9.48
CA LEU A 328 18.96 -15.01 -9.73
C LEU A 328 18.63 -14.99 -11.23
N ARG A 329 18.31 -16.17 -11.76
CA ARG A 329 17.66 -16.32 -13.07
C ARG A 329 16.33 -17.02 -12.86
N LEU A 330 15.26 -16.38 -13.28
CA LEU A 330 13.90 -16.89 -13.20
C LEU A 330 13.43 -17.30 -14.60
N SER A 331 12.86 -18.48 -14.73
CA SER A 331 12.34 -19.02 -15.99
C SER A 331 11.13 -19.91 -15.76
N PHE A 332 10.26 -20.11 -16.74
CA PHE A 332 9.14 -21.07 -16.61
C PHE A 332 9.60 -22.52 -16.84
N ASN A 333 9.01 -23.47 -16.11
CA ASN A 333 9.28 -24.90 -16.29
C ASN A 333 8.73 -25.41 -17.63
N GLN A 334 9.56 -26.13 -18.39
CA GLN A 334 9.23 -26.64 -19.73
C GLN A 334 8.02 -27.61 -19.75
N ASP A 335 7.74 -28.33 -18.65
CA ASP A 335 6.63 -29.29 -18.57
C ASP A 335 5.22 -28.67 -18.38
N ASN A 336 5.14 -27.38 -18.01
CA ASN A 336 3.86 -26.68 -17.79
C ASN A 336 3.40 -25.82 -18.98
N VAL A 337 4.22 -25.75 -20.04
CA VAL A 337 3.92 -24.98 -21.26
C VAL A 337 2.73 -25.60 -22.03
N THR A 338 2.47 -26.90 -21.85
CA THR A 338 1.37 -27.64 -22.52
C THR A 338 0.04 -27.65 -21.77
N LYS A 339 -0.03 -27.22 -20.51
CA LYS A 339 -1.28 -27.18 -19.72
C LYS A 339 -1.89 -25.78 -19.54
N SER A 340 -1.19 -24.73 -19.95
CA SER A 340 -1.61 -23.34 -19.79
C SER A 340 -2.08 -22.73 -21.12
N GLN A 341 -3.16 -23.26 -21.70
CA GLN A 341 -3.87 -22.62 -22.83
C GLN A 341 -4.58 -21.29 -22.43
N ALA A 342 -4.52 -20.88 -21.15
CA ALA A 342 -5.16 -19.66 -20.65
C ALA A 342 -4.28 -18.40 -20.70
N ILE A 343 -3.01 -18.49 -21.14
CA ILE A 343 -2.09 -17.33 -21.20
C ILE A 343 -2.02 -16.73 -22.62
N SER A 344 -2.62 -17.38 -23.63
CA SER A 344 -2.54 -16.93 -25.03
C SER A 344 -3.56 -15.87 -25.46
N GLN A 345 -4.42 -15.36 -24.57
CA GLN A 345 -5.38 -14.30 -24.94
C GLN A 345 -4.87 -12.87 -24.74
N PHE A 346 -3.67 -12.67 -24.16
CA PHE A 346 -3.13 -11.31 -23.90
C PHE A 346 -1.93 -10.88 -24.74
N GLU A 347 -1.34 -11.73 -25.59
CA GLU A 347 -0.16 -11.35 -26.40
C GLU A 347 -0.15 -11.98 -27.81
N VAL A 348 -1.21 -11.78 -28.59
CA VAL A 348 -1.20 -12.03 -30.05
C VAL A 348 -1.04 -10.70 -30.80
N VAL A 349 0.03 -9.96 -30.51
CA VAL A 349 0.48 -8.85 -31.38
C VAL A 349 2.01 -8.78 -31.37
N SER A 350 2.69 -9.87 -31.75
CA SER A 350 4.00 -9.90 -32.42
C SER A 350 4.52 -11.33 -32.46
N GLY A 351 4.75 -11.87 -33.67
CA GLY A 351 5.09 -13.27 -33.88
C GLY A 351 6.54 -13.66 -33.53
N SER A 352 6.98 -13.48 -32.28
CA SER A 352 8.23 -14.08 -31.76
C SER A 352 7.90 -15.11 -30.67
N ARG A 353 8.55 -16.28 -30.72
CA ARG A 353 8.45 -17.30 -29.65
C ARG A 353 9.25 -16.79 -28.43
N LEU A 354 8.56 -16.20 -27.47
CA LEU A 354 9.15 -15.60 -26.27
C LEU A 354 9.74 -16.65 -25.32
N ASN A 355 11.06 -16.70 -25.19
CA ASN A 355 11.73 -17.32 -24.03
C ASN A 355 11.54 -16.37 -22.84
N HIS A 356 10.62 -16.71 -21.93
CA HIS A 356 10.29 -15.89 -20.78
C HIS A 356 11.31 -16.11 -19.66
N GLU A 357 12.34 -15.25 -19.59
CA GLU A 357 13.35 -15.23 -18.54
C GLU A 357 13.43 -13.85 -17.87
N ALA A 358 13.84 -13.81 -16.60
CA ALA A 358 14.14 -12.58 -15.88
C ALA A 358 15.42 -12.73 -15.04
N ASN A 359 16.29 -11.72 -15.07
CA ASN A 359 17.54 -11.70 -14.32
C ASN A 359 17.46 -10.67 -13.19
N VAL A 360 17.91 -11.07 -12.01
CA VAL A 360 17.85 -10.24 -10.81
C VAL A 360 19.17 -10.34 -10.06
N ARG A 361 19.71 -9.20 -9.60
CA ARG A 361 20.82 -9.15 -8.65
C ARG A 361 20.32 -8.69 -7.30
N LEU A 362 20.65 -9.41 -6.23
CA LEU A 362 20.45 -8.99 -4.85
C LEU A 362 21.80 -8.60 -4.27
N LYS A 363 21.92 -7.36 -3.79
CA LYS A 363 23.14 -6.83 -3.17
C LYS A 363 22.84 -6.41 -1.74
N CYS A 364 23.21 -7.26 -0.78
CA CYS A 364 23.08 -6.97 0.64
C CYS A 364 24.31 -6.23 1.16
N VAL A 365 24.07 -5.10 1.81
CA VAL A 365 25.07 -4.16 2.34
C VAL A 365 24.90 -4.08 3.86
N TYR A 366 26.00 -4.14 4.59
CA TYR A 366 26.03 -4.06 6.06
C TYR A 366 26.23 -2.63 6.55
N PHE A 367 25.64 -2.28 7.69
CA PHE A 367 25.67 -0.95 8.32
C PHE A 367 26.14 -1.11 9.78
N PRO A 368 27.43 -0.86 10.06
CA PRO A 368 28.00 -1.18 11.36
C PRO A 368 27.60 -0.20 12.45
N VAL A 369 27.89 -0.58 13.69
CA VAL A 369 27.93 0.33 14.83
C VAL A 369 29.28 1.01 14.86
N VAL A 370 29.28 2.35 14.84
CA VAL A 370 30.52 3.14 14.86
C VAL A 370 30.41 4.19 15.96
N GLY A 371 31.36 4.19 16.89
CA GLY A 371 31.33 5.05 18.08
C GLY A 371 30.13 4.77 18.99
N GLY A 372 29.70 3.51 19.10
CA GLY A 372 28.55 3.10 19.93
C GLY A 372 27.16 3.49 19.41
N LYS A 373 27.06 4.05 18.20
CA LYS A 373 25.79 4.44 17.56
C LYS A 373 25.55 3.68 16.25
N GLU A 374 24.32 3.22 16.03
CA GLU A 374 23.91 2.51 14.80
C GLU A 374 24.00 3.44 13.59
N ASN A 375 24.68 3.03 12.51
CA ASN A 375 24.79 3.88 11.31
C ASN A 375 23.44 4.16 10.64
N ILE A 376 22.47 3.25 10.74
CA ILE A 376 21.11 3.48 10.22
C ILE A 376 20.41 4.61 10.98
N GLU A 377 20.66 4.78 12.28
CA GLU A 377 20.11 5.93 13.01
C GLU A 377 20.72 7.25 12.51
N LYS A 378 22.03 7.26 12.20
CA LYS A 378 22.70 8.42 11.58
C LYS A 378 22.10 8.74 10.20
N ILE A 379 21.74 7.72 9.41
CA ILE A 379 21.05 7.90 8.12
C ILE A 379 19.69 8.58 8.34
N LEU A 380 18.88 8.08 9.26
CA LEU A 380 17.55 8.63 9.56
C LEU A 380 17.62 10.07 10.07
N GLU A 381 18.61 10.39 10.91
CA GLU A 381 18.88 11.76 11.37
C GLU A 381 19.24 12.68 10.22
N LYS A 382 20.18 12.29 9.34
CA LYS A 382 20.55 13.09 8.17
C LYS A 382 19.40 13.31 7.20
N LEU A 383 18.55 12.30 6.98
CA LEU A 383 17.35 12.44 6.16
C LEU A 383 16.38 13.45 6.77
N LYS A 384 16.20 13.42 8.09
CA LYS A 384 15.37 14.39 8.81
C LYS A 384 15.96 15.81 8.74
N ASP A 385 17.27 15.95 8.90
CA ASP A 385 17.98 17.24 8.79
C ASP A 385 17.89 17.83 7.38
N ALA A 386 17.86 16.96 6.35
CA ALA A 386 17.63 17.34 4.96
C ALA A 386 16.14 17.65 4.63
N GLY A 387 15.26 17.64 5.64
CA GLY A 387 13.85 18.00 5.51
C GLY A 387 12.95 16.91 4.93
N HIS A 388 13.36 15.63 5.01
CA HIS A 388 12.48 14.50 4.66
C HIS A 388 11.55 14.16 5.84
N GLU A 389 10.30 13.81 5.55
CA GLU A 389 9.39 13.25 6.55
C GLU A 389 9.82 11.80 6.88
N VAL A 390 10.62 11.66 7.93
CA VAL A 390 11.07 10.35 8.41
C VAL A 390 10.12 9.87 9.51
N SER A 391 9.15 9.02 9.15
CA SER A 391 8.29 8.33 10.12
C SER A 391 8.91 7.06 10.70
N GLU A 392 10.05 6.63 10.14
CA GLU A 392 10.70 5.37 10.47
C GLU A 392 11.76 5.51 11.57
N ASN A 393 11.98 4.43 12.32
CA ASN A 393 13.09 4.28 13.25
C ASN A 393 13.98 3.10 12.82
N PHE A 394 15.09 2.88 13.54
CA PHE A 394 16.01 1.78 13.29
C PHE A 394 15.32 0.42 13.06
N ARG A 395 14.26 0.10 13.80
CA ARG A 395 13.56 -1.19 13.68
C ARG A 395 12.58 -1.26 12.51
N THR A 396 12.01 -0.13 12.11
CA THR A 396 10.96 -0.06 11.07
C THR A 396 11.50 0.36 9.71
N PHE A 397 12.77 0.75 9.62
CA PHE A 397 13.44 1.14 8.39
C PHE A 397 13.34 0.04 7.31
N LYS A 398 12.90 0.40 6.10
CA LYS A 398 12.80 -0.54 4.97
C LYS A 398 14.15 -1.10 4.57
N ARG A 399 14.19 -2.42 4.38
CA ARG A 399 15.45 -3.16 4.18
C ARG A 399 15.64 -3.62 2.76
N VAL A 400 14.67 -3.40 1.89
CA VAL A 400 14.76 -3.77 0.49
C VAL A 400 14.36 -2.57 -0.35
N SER A 401 15.23 -2.17 -1.27
CA SER A 401 14.96 -1.16 -2.29
C SER A 401 15.17 -1.77 -3.66
N ILE A 402 14.26 -1.50 -4.60
CA ILE A 402 14.25 -2.17 -5.91
C ILE A 402 14.51 -1.15 -7.01
N ARG A 403 15.44 -1.51 -7.90
CA ARG A 403 15.72 -0.82 -9.16
C ARG A 403 15.40 -1.75 -10.32
N ARG A 404 14.72 -1.22 -11.32
CA ARG A 404 14.52 -1.88 -12.60
C ARG A 404 15.31 -1.14 -13.65
N LEU A 405 16.18 -1.85 -14.37
CA LEU A 405 17.06 -1.27 -15.38
C LEU A 405 17.81 -0.04 -14.85
N GLY A 406 18.36 -0.14 -13.64
CA GLY A 406 19.04 0.97 -12.96
C GLY A 406 18.16 2.09 -12.38
N ARG A 407 16.88 2.19 -12.76
CA ARG A 407 15.93 3.20 -12.23
C ARG A 407 15.26 2.69 -10.95
N LEU A 408 15.23 3.50 -9.89
CA LEU A 408 14.50 3.17 -8.66
C LEU A 408 13.00 3.05 -8.93
N ILE A 409 12.36 2.10 -8.25
CA ILE A 409 10.91 1.93 -8.19
C ILE A 409 10.48 2.39 -6.79
N PRO A 410 10.01 3.65 -6.62
CA PRO A 410 9.96 4.31 -5.31
C PRO A 410 9.11 3.62 -4.25
N ASP A 411 7.96 3.04 -4.64
CA ASP A 411 7.00 2.42 -3.72
C ASP A 411 7.27 0.92 -3.53
N ALA A 412 8.14 0.32 -4.34
CA ALA A 412 8.57 -1.08 -4.20
C ALA A 412 9.61 -1.25 -3.07
N GLN A 413 9.27 -0.78 -1.87
CA GLN A 413 10.10 -0.94 -0.66
C GLN A 413 9.56 -2.06 0.22
N TRP A 414 10.38 -3.09 0.48
CA TRP A 414 9.96 -4.23 1.30
C TRP A 414 10.66 -4.21 2.66
N ASP A 415 9.95 -4.74 3.66
CA ASP A 415 10.49 -4.84 5.01
C ASP A 415 11.69 -5.78 5.06
N TRP A 416 11.59 -6.97 4.46
CA TRP A 416 12.64 -8.00 4.44
C TRP A 416 12.44 -8.96 3.27
N MET A 417 13.53 -9.57 2.78
CA MET A 417 13.44 -10.82 2.02
C MET A 417 13.31 -12.00 3.00
N PRO A 418 12.59 -13.07 2.66
CA PRO A 418 12.42 -14.24 3.52
C PRO A 418 13.73 -14.81 4.11
N PHE A 419 14.78 -14.98 3.31
CA PHE A 419 16.08 -15.51 3.80
C PHE A 419 16.84 -14.54 4.72
N MET A 420 16.48 -13.25 4.71
CA MET A 420 17.10 -12.23 5.57
C MET A 420 16.51 -12.20 6.98
N ASP A 421 15.29 -12.72 7.17
CA ASP A 421 14.59 -12.67 8.46
C ASP A 421 15.05 -13.78 9.42
N LEU A 422 16.01 -13.43 10.28
CA LEU A 422 16.56 -14.36 11.28
C LEU A 422 15.87 -14.25 12.66
N ARG A 423 14.79 -13.47 12.79
CA ARG A 423 14.17 -13.13 14.09
C ARG A 423 13.55 -14.33 14.80
N GLN A 424 13.07 -15.32 14.05
CA GLN A 424 12.37 -16.47 14.59
C GLN A 424 13.28 -17.61 15.07
N LYS A 425 14.61 -17.54 14.85
CA LYS A 425 15.52 -18.63 15.23
C LYS A 425 15.59 -18.80 16.75
N LYS A 426 15.37 -20.03 17.26
CA LYS A 426 15.52 -20.38 18.68
C LYS A 426 16.90 -21.02 18.89
N GLY A 427 17.67 -20.63 19.92
CA GLY A 427 18.98 -21.22 20.19
C GLY A 427 20.04 -20.26 20.74
N THR A 428 21.29 -20.75 20.76
CA THR A 428 22.56 -20.27 21.38
C THR A 428 22.92 -18.77 21.21
N ASP A 429 24.00 -18.30 21.87
CA ASP A 429 24.56 -16.93 21.76
C ASP A 429 24.71 -16.45 20.30
N ARG A 430 25.11 -17.35 19.39
CA ARG A 430 25.20 -17.09 17.95
C ARG A 430 23.86 -16.65 17.33
N ALA A 431 22.74 -17.22 17.77
CA ALA A 431 21.42 -16.86 17.27
C ALA A 431 20.99 -15.46 17.74
N HIS A 432 21.38 -15.05 18.95
CA HIS A 432 21.09 -13.71 19.46
C HIS A 432 21.86 -12.62 18.69
N ILE A 433 23.15 -12.85 18.42
CA ILE A 433 23.95 -11.94 17.59
C ILE A 433 23.33 -11.79 16.20
N LEU A 434 22.95 -12.90 15.56
CA LEU A 434 22.31 -12.89 14.24
C LEU A 434 20.98 -12.12 14.22
N LYS A 435 20.14 -12.26 15.26
CA LYS A 435 18.88 -11.50 15.40
C LYS A 435 19.10 -10.00 15.53
N ARG A 436 20.19 -9.59 16.18
CA ARG A 436 20.55 -8.18 16.30
C ARG A 436 21.09 -7.66 14.97
N CYS A 437 22.02 -8.38 14.38
CA CYS A 437 22.72 -7.96 13.18
C CYS A 437 21.87 -8.00 11.91
N CYS A 438 20.74 -8.73 11.87
CA CYS A 438 19.85 -8.65 10.72
C CYS A 438 19.31 -7.22 10.51
N PHE A 439 19.06 -6.46 11.59
CA PHE A 439 18.71 -5.03 11.56
C PHE A 439 19.84 -4.10 11.08
N ARG A 440 21.02 -4.64 10.77
CA ARG A 440 22.17 -3.88 10.24
C ARG A 440 22.39 -4.13 8.75
N VAL A 441 21.43 -4.73 8.04
CA VAL A 441 21.54 -5.03 6.60
C VAL A 441 20.48 -4.29 5.80
N LYS A 442 20.83 -3.78 4.61
CA LYS A 442 19.88 -3.35 3.56
C LYS A 442 20.22 -4.07 2.26
N CYS A 443 19.22 -4.54 1.54
CA CYS A 443 19.34 -5.22 0.26
C CYS A 443 18.87 -4.31 -0.88
N PHE A 444 19.72 -4.14 -1.88
CA PHE A 444 19.36 -3.50 -3.14
C PHE A 444 19.11 -4.59 -4.18
N ILE A 445 17.93 -4.57 -4.78
CA ILE A 445 17.54 -5.50 -5.84
C ILE A 445 17.62 -4.77 -7.16
N ASP A 446 18.47 -5.23 -8.07
CA ASP A 446 18.52 -4.75 -9.45
C ASP A 446 17.87 -5.78 -10.36
N THR A 447 16.88 -5.38 -11.16
CA THR A 447 16.20 -6.27 -12.11
C THR A 447 16.42 -5.81 -13.54
N ASP A 448 16.45 -6.74 -14.47
CA ASP A 448 16.36 -6.46 -15.90
C ASP A 448 14.90 -6.20 -16.33
N ALA A 449 14.65 -6.17 -17.65
CA ALA A 449 13.32 -5.91 -18.19
C ALA A 449 12.33 -7.08 -18.05
N GLY A 450 12.79 -8.27 -17.63
CA GLY A 450 11.94 -9.45 -17.43
C GLY A 450 11.00 -9.32 -16.23
N ILE A 451 11.34 -8.46 -15.26
CA ILE A 451 10.43 -8.04 -14.20
C ILE A 451 9.66 -6.81 -14.65
N ASN A 452 8.32 -6.89 -14.66
CA ASN A 452 7.46 -5.78 -15.08
C ASN A 452 7.08 -4.89 -13.87
N PRO A 453 7.16 -3.56 -14.00
CA PRO A 453 6.56 -2.63 -13.07
C PRO A 453 5.06 -2.45 -13.35
N THR A 454 4.38 -1.76 -12.45
CA THR A 454 3.07 -1.14 -12.69
C THR A 454 3.15 -0.08 -13.81
N PRO A 455 2.02 0.27 -14.47
CA PRO A 455 2.00 1.30 -15.52
C PRO A 455 2.62 2.65 -15.14
N SER A 456 2.48 3.07 -13.88
CA SER A 456 3.05 4.31 -13.33
C SER A 456 4.52 4.18 -12.88
N LYS A 457 5.11 2.97 -12.98
CA LYS A 457 6.49 2.65 -12.57
C LYS A 457 6.83 2.98 -11.12
N HIS A 458 5.83 2.86 -10.24
CA HIS A 458 5.95 3.13 -8.81
C HIS A 458 6.14 1.87 -7.96
N ASP A 459 5.49 0.78 -8.34
CA ASP A 459 5.68 -0.55 -7.74
C ASP A 459 5.91 -1.61 -8.83
N LEU A 460 6.34 -2.81 -8.44
CA LEU A 460 6.37 -3.99 -9.30
C LEU A 460 4.94 -4.49 -9.59
N ALA A 461 4.71 -5.05 -10.78
CA ALA A 461 3.39 -5.59 -11.13
C ALA A 461 3.00 -6.74 -10.18
N PRO A 462 1.95 -6.58 -9.34
CA PRO A 462 1.71 -7.47 -8.20
C PRO A 462 1.24 -8.88 -8.62
N HIS A 463 0.58 -9.00 -9.76
CA HIS A 463 0.10 -10.27 -10.30
C HIS A 463 1.09 -10.95 -11.24
N SER A 464 2.28 -10.37 -11.46
CA SER A 464 3.31 -11.02 -12.27
C SER A 464 3.86 -12.26 -11.55
N PRO A 465 3.93 -13.43 -12.24
CA PRO A 465 4.50 -14.64 -11.66
C PRO A 465 5.95 -14.45 -11.18
N PHE A 466 6.78 -13.72 -11.95
CA PHE A 466 8.17 -13.45 -11.55
C PHE A 466 8.27 -12.48 -10.36
N THR A 467 7.43 -11.44 -10.29
CA THR A 467 7.36 -10.56 -9.10
C THR A 467 6.99 -11.35 -7.86
N THR A 468 6.00 -12.25 -7.99
CA THR A 468 5.57 -13.12 -6.88
C THR A 468 6.68 -14.07 -6.46
N ALA A 469 7.37 -14.69 -7.41
CA ALA A 469 8.49 -15.59 -7.15
C ALA A 469 9.66 -14.87 -6.45
N LEU A 470 10.01 -13.67 -6.92
CA LEU A 470 11.04 -12.84 -6.33
C LEU A 470 10.69 -12.43 -4.89
N ARG A 471 9.47 -11.97 -4.64
CA ARG A 471 9.02 -11.57 -3.29
C ARG A 471 9.06 -12.73 -2.29
N ASN A 472 8.84 -13.96 -2.75
CA ASN A 472 8.86 -15.16 -1.91
C ASN A 472 10.22 -15.88 -1.89
N PHE A 473 11.25 -15.34 -2.55
CA PHE A 473 12.56 -15.97 -2.63
C PHE A 473 13.18 -16.18 -1.24
N GLY A 474 13.54 -17.44 -0.95
CA GLY A 474 14.06 -17.85 0.37
C GLY A 474 13.01 -18.40 1.33
N ASN A 475 11.75 -18.54 0.91
CA ASN A 475 10.72 -19.23 1.68
C ASN A 475 10.60 -20.70 1.25
N ILE A 476 10.94 -21.63 2.16
CA ILE A 476 10.93 -23.09 1.92
C ILE A 476 9.55 -23.61 1.49
N LEU A 477 8.46 -22.97 1.94
CA LEU A 477 7.08 -23.39 1.62
C LEU A 477 6.66 -23.05 0.19
N TYR A 478 7.34 -22.11 -0.48
CA TYR A 478 6.92 -21.55 -1.77
C TYR A 478 7.60 -22.20 -2.98
N GLU A 479 8.64 -23.01 -2.76
CA GLU A 479 9.48 -23.57 -3.84
C GLU A 479 8.77 -24.64 -4.69
N ASN A 480 7.58 -25.12 -4.28
CA ASN A 480 6.88 -26.22 -4.94
C ASN A 480 5.58 -25.84 -5.68
N GLU A 481 5.15 -24.57 -5.68
CA GLU A 481 3.74 -24.26 -6.00
C GLU A 481 3.44 -23.57 -7.35
N LYS A 482 4.41 -23.03 -8.12
CA LYS A 482 4.05 -22.15 -9.27
C LYS A 482 4.80 -22.32 -10.60
N GLY A 483 5.46 -23.45 -10.85
CA GLY A 483 5.97 -23.75 -12.19
C GLY A 483 7.05 -22.78 -12.73
N ILE A 484 7.69 -22.01 -11.86
CA ILE A 484 8.84 -21.13 -12.15
C ILE A 484 10.08 -21.77 -11.54
N GLU A 485 11.13 -21.94 -12.34
CA GLU A 485 12.46 -22.32 -11.91
C GLU A 485 13.24 -21.06 -11.48
N ILE A 486 13.85 -21.08 -10.29
CA ILE A 486 14.75 -20.02 -9.82
C ILE A 486 16.15 -20.62 -9.68
N ARG A 487 17.10 -20.18 -10.52
CA ARG A 487 18.51 -20.55 -10.42
C ARG A 487 19.28 -19.46 -9.69
N VAL A 488 19.96 -19.84 -8.62
CA VAL A 488 20.71 -18.93 -7.74
C VAL A 488 22.20 -19.09 -7.99
N TYR A 489 22.90 -17.99 -8.17
CA TYR A 489 24.35 -17.93 -8.35
C TYR A 489 24.99 -16.98 -7.35
N ARG A 490 26.17 -17.34 -6.85
CA ARG A 490 27.05 -16.51 -6.04
C ARG A 490 28.47 -16.67 -6.56
N ASP A 491 29.15 -15.56 -6.84
CA ASP A 491 30.50 -15.56 -7.44
C ASP A 491 30.61 -16.44 -8.70
N GLY A 492 29.55 -16.43 -9.52
CA GLY A 492 29.44 -17.24 -10.74
C GLY A 492 29.16 -18.74 -10.53
N LYS A 493 29.04 -19.21 -9.27
CA LYS A 493 28.77 -20.62 -8.95
C LYS A 493 27.32 -20.84 -8.50
N PRO A 494 26.68 -21.95 -8.90
CA PRO A 494 25.32 -22.25 -8.49
C PRO A 494 25.24 -22.52 -6.98
N LEU A 495 24.20 -22.00 -6.33
CA LEU A 495 24.00 -22.06 -4.89
C LEU A 495 22.69 -22.79 -4.56
N LYS A 496 22.74 -23.74 -3.61
CA LYS A 496 21.53 -24.40 -3.07
C LYS A 496 20.96 -23.59 -1.90
N ASN A 497 19.66 -23.70 -1.63
CA ASN A 497 18.99 -22.92 -0.58
C ASN A 497 19.56 -23.18 0.83
N SER A 498 19.91 -24.42 1.16
CA SER A 498 20.55 -24.75 2.44
C SER A 498 21.96 -24.13 2.59
N GLN A 499 22.64 -23.88 1.47
CA GLN A 499 23.93 -23.18 1.47
C GLN A 499 23.73 -21.66 1.56
N LEU A 500 22.72 -21.11 0.87
CA LEU A 500 22.37 -19.69 0.91
C LEU A 500 22.18 -19.18 2.34
N GLU A 501 21.34 -19.84 3.14
CA GLU A 501 21.11 -19.43 4.52
C GLU A 501 22.38 -19.42 5.37
N ARG A 502 23.21 -20.46 5.21
CA ARG A 502 24.46 -20.63 5.96
C ARG A 502 25.48 -19.57 5.60
N ASP A 503 25.64 -19.33 4.30
CA ASP A 503 26.54 -18.35 3.72
C ASP A 503 26.18 -16.93 4.16
N TYR A 504 24.89 -16.59 4.12
CA TYR A 504 24.39 -15.30 4.57
C TYR A 504 24.64 -15.07 6.08
N GLN A 505 24.35 -16.07 6.91
CA GLN A 505 24.62 -15.99 8.35
C GLN A 505 26.11 -15.85 8.68
N ASN A 506 26.96 -16.59 7.98
CA ASN A 506 28.41 -16.48 8.14
C ASN A 506 28.92 -15.10 7.73
N TRP A 507 28.40 -14.55 6.62
CA TRP A 507 28.73 -13.20 6.18
C TRP A 507 28.32 -12.16 7.23
N ILE A 508 27.10 -12.20 7.76
CA ILE A 508 26.66 -11.26 8.82
C ILE A 508 27.60 -11.31 10.03
N LEU A 509 27.96 -12.52 10.50
CA LEU A 509 28.84 -12.68 11.65
C LEU A 509 30.25 -12.13 11.37
N GLN A 510 30.76 -12.36 10.16
CA GLN A 510 32.04 -11.80 9.73
C GLN A 510 32.00 -10.26 9.72
N MET A 511 30.91 -9.68 9.22
CA MET A 511 30.75 -8.23 9.17
C MET A 511 30.66 -7.63 10.58
N HIS A 512 29.85 -8.24 11.45
CA HIS A 512 29.73 -7.87 12.86
C HIS A 512 31.09 -7.87 13.56
N ASN A 513 31.80 -9.01 13.52
CA ASN A 513 33.05 -9.18 14.26
C ASN A 513 34.18 -8.27 13.77
N LYS A 514 34.14 -7.81 12.52
CA LYS A 514 35.23 -7.04 11.91
C LYS A 514 34.99 -5.54 11.93
N TYR A 515 33.73 -5.09 11.82
CA TYR A 515 33.42 -3.68 11.56
C TYR A 515 32.59 -3.01 12.64
N ASP A 516 32.03 -3.75 13.60
CA ASP A 516 31.31 -3.12 14.72
C ASP A 516 32.28 -2.71 15.83
N GLU A 517 32.18 -1.43 16.22
CA GLU A 517 32.91 -0.83 17.34
C GLU A 517 31.97 -0.71 18.55
N GLU A 518 31.67 -1.85 19.17
CA GLU A 518 30.90 -1.89 20.42
C GLU A 518 31.82 -1.51 21.60
N VAL A 519 31.58 -0.36 22.22
CA VAL A 519 32.41 0.21 23.29
C VAL A 519 32.25 -0.59 24.58
N ASP A 520 33.35 -0.89 25.28
CA ASP A 520 33.33 -1.43 26.64
C ASP A 520 32.82 -0.36 27.62
N HIS A 521 31.75 -0.65 28.34
CA HIS A 521 31.03 0.32 29.17
C HIS A 521 31.39 0.25 30.67
N GLY A 522 32.25 -0.68 31.08
CA GLY A 522 32.74 -0.77 32.47
C GLY A 522 33.74 0.33 32.79
N GLU A 523 33.49 1.13 33.83
CA GLU A 523 34.44 2.17 34.29
C GLU A 523 35.46 1.63 35.32
N ASP A 524 35.23 0.42 35.85
CA ASP A 524 36.03 -0.26 36.86
C ASP A 524 36.75 -1.52 36.34
N GLU A 525 37.77 -1.99 37.06
CA GLU A 525 38.45 -3.25 36.72
C GLU A 525 37.49 -4.45 36.87
N PRO A 526 37.34 -5.30 35.85
CA PRO A 526 36.40 -6.42 35.88
C PRO A 526 36.83 -7.51 36.86
N ILE A 527 35.88 -8.02 37.65
CA ILE A 527 36.05 -9.27 38.39
C ILE A 527 35.68 -10.43 37.46
N LEU A 528 36.62 -11.35 37.20
CA LEU A 528 36.38 -12.54 36.38
C LEU A 528 35.71 -13.64 37.21
N ALA A 529 34.43 -13.94 36.97
CA ALA A 529 33.68 -14.93 37.74
C ALA A 529 32.89 -15.91 36.87
N LEU A 530 32.77 -17.17 37.32
CA LEU A 530 31.85 -18.16 36.76
C LEU A 530 30.46 -18.01 37.38
N ILE A 531 29.42 -17.99 36.55
CA ILE A 531 28.04 -17.83 37.02
C ILE A 531 27.47 -19.20 37.39
N THR A 532 27.00 -19.36 38.62
CA THR A 532 26.33 -20.59 39.11
C THR A 532 24.82 -20.37 39.25
N SER A 533 24.02 -21.25 38.62
CA SER A 533 22.55 -21.11 38.56
C SER A 533 21.86 -21.76 39.77
N PRO A 534 20.80 -21.15 40.34
CA PRO A 534 20.02 -21.78 41.42
C PRO A 534 19.14 -22.93 40.88
N SER A 535 19.09 -24.01 41.65
CA SER A 535 18.51 -25.33 41.34
C SER A 535 16.97 -25.42 41.38
N LYS A 536 16.23 -24.43 40.86
CA LYS A 536 14.78 -24.53 40.61
C LYS A 536 14.33 -23.80 39.33
N GLY A 537 14.35 -24.53 38.21
CA GLY A 537 13.31 -24.41 37.17
C GLY A 537 13.42 -23.35 36.07
N LYS A 538 14.47 -22.51 35.98
CA LYS A 538 14.74 -21.71 34.77
C LYS A 538 16.21 -21.81 34.41
N ALA A 539 16.48 -22.39 33.24
CA ALA A 539 17.82 -22.55 32.71
C ALA A 539 18.38 -21.18 32.32
N ILE A 540 19.17 -20.57 33.20
CA ILE A 540 20.28 -19.71 32.79
C ILE A 540 21.48 -20.64 32.64
N ARG A 541 21.99 -20.70 31.40
CA ARG A 541 23.34 -21.12 30.98
C ARG A 541 23.96 -22.28 31.76
N LYS A 542 23.99 -23.48 31.16
CA LYS A 542 25.14 -24.38 31.37
C LYS A 542 26.25 -23.88 30.44
N SER A 543 27.09 -22.96 30.88
CA SER A 543 28.40 -22.78 30.23
C SER A 543 29.46 -22.49 31.29
N ASN A 544 30.62 -23.11 31.12
CA ASN A 544 31.84 -22.86 31.89
C ASN A 544 32.49 -21.52 31.46
N ASP A 545 31.70 -20.50 31.10
CA ASP A 545 32.22 -19.25 30.56
C ASP A 545 32.52 -18.25 31.69
N VAL A 546 33.79 -17.88 31.79
CA VAL A 546 34.26 -16.78 32.62
C VAL A 546 33.58 -15.49 32.16
N SER A 547 32.84 -14.82 33.05
CA SER A 547 32.15 -13.56 32.78
C SER A 547 32.84 -12.41 33.51
N ARG A 548 32.83 -11.22 32.91
CA ARG A 548 33.35 -10.00 33.53
C ARG A 548 32.25 -9.36 34.37
N VAL A 549 32.51 -9.17 35.65
CA VAL A 549 31.57 -8.57 36.59
C VAL A 549 32.08 -7.20 37.00
N HIS A 550 31.28 -6.17 36.73
CA HIS A 550 31.56 -4.77 37.02
C HIS A 550 30.62 -4.25 38.11
N GLN A 551 31.08 -3.31 38.90
CA GLN A 551 30.30 -2.54 39.87
C GLN A 551 29.85 -1.20 39.29
N VAL A 552 30.51 -0.69 38.25
CA VAL A 552 30.21 0.62 37.66
C VAL A 552 30.06 0.52 36.14
N LEU A 553 28.96 1.06 35.61
CA LEU A 553 28.66 1.05 34.19
C LEU A 553 28.28 2.46 33.71
N LYS A 554 28.94 2.97 32.66
CA LYS A 554 28.54 4.22 32.00
C LYS A 554 27.70 3.94 30.76
N ARG A 555 26.44 4.39 30.76
CA ARG A 555 25.52 4.19 29.63
C ARG A 555 24.54 5.37 29.53
N ASN A 556 24.33 5.89 28.32
CA ASN A 556 23.49 7.06 28.04
C ASN A 556 23.88 8.30 28.87
N GLU A 557 25.19 8.58 28.96
CA GLU A 557 25.78 9.68 29.74
C GLU A 557 25.53 9.62 31.26
N ILE A 558 24.89 8.57 31.76
CA ILE A 558 24.62 8.32 33.17
C ILE A 558 25.56 7.22 33.67
N THR A 559 26.22 7.45 34.80
CA THR A 559 27.01 6.44 35.51
C THR A 559 26.11 5.69 36.49
N TRP A 560 25.95 4.39 36.29
CA TRP A 560 25.19 3.48 37.13
C TRP A 560 26.12 2.71 38.06
N LYS A 561 25.76 2.57 39.33
CA LYS A 561 26.65 1.96 40.35
C LYS A 561 25.95 0.88 41.16
N ALA A 562 26.74 -0.13 41.57
CA ALA A 562 26.36 -1.04 42.63
C ALA A 562 25.95 -0.26 43.90
N GLY A 563 24.89 -0.73 44.57
CA GLY A 563 24.26 -0.04 45.70
C GLY A 563 23.21 1.01 45.31
N GLN A 564 23.09 1.38 44.03
CA GLN A 564 22.10 2.36 43.59
C GLN A 564 20.69 1.78 43.60
N HIS A 565 19.74 2.56 44.12
CA HIS A 565 18.33 2.22 44.12
C HIS A 565 17.67 2.60 42.79
N VAL A 566 16.93 1.65 42.22
CA VAL A 566 16.26 1.82 40.93
C VAL A 566 14.81 1.34 40.96
N LYS A 567 14.02 1.93 40.07
CA LYS A 567 12.63 1.60 39.80
C LYS A 567 12.51 1.13 38.36
N ILE A 568 12.13 -0.12 38.22
CA ILE A 568 11.93 -0.79 36.93
C ILE A 568 10.44 -0.76 36.62
N LEU A 569 10.06 -0.14 35.50
CA LEU A 569 8.67 0.06 35.13
C LEU A 569 7.97 -1.25 34.73
N LYS A 570 6.68 -1.35 35.04
CA LYS A 570 5.80 -2.45 34.59
C LYS A 570 5.90 -2.60 33.06
N GLY A 571 6.15 -3.82 32.59
CA GLY A 571 6.32 -4.14 31.17
C GLY A 571 7.71 -3.83 30.61
N ALA A 572 8.72 -3.60 31.46
CA ALA A 572 10.09 -3.33 31.01
C ALA A 572 10.78 -4.57 30.41
N CYS A 573 10.64 -5.74 31.03
CA CYS A 573 11.26 -6.98 30.57
C CYS A 573 10.50 -8.23 31.04
N ALA A 574 10.90 -9.39 30.54
CA ALA A 574 10.38 -10.68 31.00
C ALA A 574 10.63 -10.82 32.52
N GLY A 575 9.56 -11.05 33.29
CA GLY A 575 9.61 -11.10 34.76
C GLY A 575 9.07 -9.85 35.48
N VAL A 576 8.95 -8.70 34.79
CA VAL A 576 8.41 -7.45 35.35
C VAL A 576 7.09 -7.09 34.65
N HIS A 577 6.07 -7.94 34.79
CA HIS A 577 4.80 -7.79 34.05
C HIS A 577 3.65 -7.19 34.88
N LYS A 578 3.66 -7.41 36.19
CA LYS A 578 2.51 -7.12 37.05
C LYS A 578 2.58 -5.74 37.69
N ASN A 579 3.72 -5.40 38.29
CA ASN A 579 3.94 -4.16 39.02
C ASN A 579 5.32 -3.56 38.71
N ASN A 580 5.52 -2.28 39.05
CA ASN A 580 6.86 -1.70 39.12
C ASN A 580 7.69 -2.44 40.18
N VAL A 581 8.96 -2.69 39.87
CA VAL A 581 9.89 -3.36 40.78
C VAL A 581 10.90 -2.34 41.28
N TYR A 582 10.95 -2.16 42.60
CA TYR A 582 12.03 -1.43 43.26
C TYR A 582 13.14 -2.42 43.58
N ALA A 583 14.37 -2.10 43.20
CA ALA A 583 15.51 -2.96 43.40
C ALA A 583 16.79 -2.15 43.62
N THR A 584 17.79 -2.79 44.21
CA THR A 584 19.14 -2.22 44.35
C THR A 584 20.06 -2.90 43.34
N ILE A 585 20.76 -2.12 42.52
CA ILE A 585 21.78 -2.65 41.61
C ILE A 585 22.90 -3.29 42.43
N GLN A 586 23.29 -4.52 42.10
CA GLN A 586 24.41 -5.19 42.76
C GLN A 586 25.62 -5.26 41.83
N TYR A 587 25.44 -5.72 40.59
CA TYR A 587 26.53 -5.92 39.63
C TYR A 587 26.06 -5.76 38.18
N PHE A 588 26.99 -5.55 37.27
CA PHE A 588 26.81 -5.62 35.82
C PHE A 588 27.65 -6.78 35.28
N ILE A 589 27.01 -7.69 34.56
CA ILE A 589 27.70 -8.82 33.93
C ILE A 589 27.89 -8.51 32.46
N LEU A 590 29.14 -8.55 31.98
CA LEU A 590 29.50 -8.52 30.58
C LEU A 590 30.02 -9.91 30.17
N GLY A 591 29.48 -10.46 29.08
CA GLY A 591 30.00 -11.70 28.50
C GLY A 591 31.34 -11.50 27.78
N GLY A 592 32.25 -12.47 27.87
CA GLY A 592 33.52 -12.52 27.13
C GLY A 592 34.75 -12.03 27.93
N LEU A 593 35.95 -12.40 27.47
CA LEU A 593 37.25 -11.98 28.02
C LEU A 593 37.57 -10.52 27.65
N GLN A 594 38.59 -9.94 28.31
CA GLN A 594 39.05 -8.59 27.99
C GLN A 594 39.60 -8.56 26.55
N GLY A 595 38.90 -7.84 25.66
CA GLY A 595 39.16 -7.82 24.21
C GLY A 595 38.07 -8.49 23.35
N ASP A 596 37.11 -9.20 23.94
CA ASP A 596 35.94 -9.72 23.23
C ASP A 596 34.88 -8.63 23.06
N THR A 597 34.71 -8.13 21.83
CA THR A 597 33.62 -7.22 21.46
C THR A 597 32.36 -8.01 21.12
N GLY A 598 31.39 -8.08 22.05
CA GLY A 598 30.05 -8.64 21.75
C GLY A 598 29.25 -9.29 22.88
N GLY A 599 29.61 -9.12 24.17
CA GLY A 599 28.81 -9.66 25.28
C GLY A 599 27.53 -8.87 25.59
N GLU A 600 26.40 -9.54 25.81
CA GLU A 600 25.18 -8.92 26.35
C GLU A 600 25.44 -8.43 27.79
N VAL A 601 25.22 -7.13 28.04
CA VAL A 601 25.31 -6.58 29.40
C VAL A 601 24.03 -6.94 30.16
N GLN A 602 24.17 -7.63 31.30
CA GLN A 602 23.07 -7.93 32.22
C GLN A 602 23.23 -7.12 33.50
N ILE A 603 22.13 -6.55 33.98
CA ILE A 603 22.06 -5.83 35.24
C ILE A 603 21.55 -6.79 36.30
N ILE A 604 22.34 -7.02 37.35
CA ILE A 604 21.96 -7.83 38.50
C ILE A 604 21.41 -6.91 39.58
N CYS A 605 20.16 -7.11 39.95
CA CYS A 605 19.47 -6.28 40.92
C CYS A 605 18.83 -7.12 42.03
N ARG A 606 19.00 -6.70 43.29
CA ARG A 606 18.30 -7.27 44.44
C ARG A 606 16.93 -6.59 44.63
N PRO A 607 15.81 -7.32 44.54
CA PRO A 607 14.49 -6.74 44.77
C PRO A 607 14.29 -6.21 46.19
N LEU A 608 13.45 -5.19 46.33
CA LEU A 608 13.01 -4.64 47.61
C LEU A 608 12.25 -5.71 48.43
N GLY A 609 12.77 -6.03 49.62
CA GLY A 609 12.21 -7.05 50.51
C GLY A 609 12.98 -8.38 50.51
N THR A 610 13.97 -8.55 49.65
CA THR A 610 14.93 -9.66 49.72
C THR A 610 16.01 -9.34 50.77
N PRO A 611 16.24 -10.21 51.77
CA PRO A 611 17.34 -10.05 52.74
C PRO A 611 18.68 -9.86 52.03
N GLU A 612 19.62 -9.16 52.66
CA GLU A 612 20.95 -8.94 52.08
C GLU A 612 21.71 -10.25 51.86
N ASP A 613 21.56 -11.21 52.78
CA ASP A 613 22.16 -12.55 52.69
C ASP A 613 21.63 -13.40 51.53
N ASP A 614 20.46 -13.05 50.99
CA ASP A 614 19.81 -13.70 49.84
C ASP A 614 20.07 -12.95 48.51
N GLY A 615 20.87 -11.89 48.56
CA GLY A 615 21.36 -11.17 47.39
C GLY A 615 22.48 -11.94 46.65
N CYS A 616 22.87 -11.42 45.50
CA CYS A 616 23.94 -12.00 44.69
C CYS A 616 25.29 -11.94 45.43
N ILE A 617 26.01 -13.08 45.48
CA ILE A 617 27.29 -13.21 46.19
C ILE A 617 28.35 -13.71 45.22
N ILE A 618 29.54 -13.11 45.31
CA ILE A 618 30.76 -13.62 44.68
C ILE A 618 31.56 -14.36 45.75
N SER A 619 31.92 -15.61 45.49
CA SER A 619 32.71 -16.46 46.40
C SER A 619 33.84 -17.14 45.63
N GLU A 620 34.98 -17.36 46.27
CA GLU A 620 36.09 -18.10 45.68
C GLU A 620 35.93 -19.61 45.95
N VAL A 621 35.91 -20.43 44.90
CA VAL A 621 35.83 -21.89 44.99
C VAL A 621 36.96 -22.48 44.16
N ASN A 622 37.88 -23.21 44.81
CA ASN A 622 39.04 -23.85 44.18
C ASN A 622 39.96 -22.89 43.38
N GLY A 623 40.17 -21.66 43.88
CA GLY A 623 41.02 -20.66 43.23
C GLY A 623 40.34 -19.91 42.08
N MET A 624 39.03 -20.07 41.90
CA MET A 624 38.24 -19.41 40.86
C MET A 624 37.03 -18.71 41.47
N MET A 625 36.78 -17.45 41.08
CA MET A 625 35.63 -16.70 41.56
C MET A 625 34.35 -17.24 40.92
N THR A 626 33.31 -17.44 41.72
CA THR A 626 31.98 -17.87 41.31
C THR A 626 30.93 -16.85 41.75
N LEU A 627 30.04 -16.45 40.85
CA LEU A 627 28.91 -15.57 41.10
C LEU A 627 27.63 -16.40 41.30
N ASP A 628 27.13 -16.47 42.53
CA ASP A 628 25.82 -17.05 42.86
C ASP A 628 24.76 -15.94 42.87
N MET A 629 23.77 -16.06 41.98
CA MET A 629 22.71 -15.07 41.82
C MET A 629 21.66 -15.10 42.94
N LYS A 630 21.52 -16.23 43.66
CA LYS A 630 20.49 -16.46 44.69
C LYS A 630 19.10 -15.94 44.28
N CYS A 631 18.53 -15.00 45.03
CA CYS A 631 17.19 -14.42 44.78
C CYS A 631 17.24 -13.10 43.97
N SER A 632 18.39 -12.77 43.37
CA SER A 632 18.57 -11.56 42.59
C SER A 632 17.99 -11.70 41.18
N LEU A 633 17.54 -10.58 40.60
CA LEU A 633 17.03 -10.53 39.24
C LEU A 633 18.17 -10.23 38.27
N SER A 634 18.19 -10.96 37.16
CA SER A 634 18.94 -10.56 35.95
C SER A 634 18.01 -9.79 35.02
N LEU A 635 18.41 -8.58 34.63
CA LEU A 635 17.67 -7.72 33.73
C LEU A 635 18.54 -7.38 32.50
N PRO A 636 17.97 -7.36 31.28
CA PRO A 636 18.74 -6.99 30.10
C PRO A 636 19.04 -5.48 30.10
N ILE A 637 20.21 -5.06 29.62
CA ILE A 637 20.59 -3.63 29.56
C ILE A 637 19.58 -2.73 28.83
N SER A 638 18.80 -3.30 27.91
CA SER A 638 17.71 -2.62 27.21
C SER A 638 16.69 -1.89 28.12
N VAL A 639 16.58 -2.24 29.40
CA VAL A 639 15.73 -1.50 30.35
C VAL A 639 16.27 -0.09 30.64
N ILE A 640 17.59 0.11 30.60
CA ILE A 640 18.23 1.44 30.70
C ILE A 640 18.08 2.18 29.37
N ASP A 641 18.38 1.53 28.25
CA ASP A 641 18.32 2.15 26.91
C ASP A 641 16.91 2.61 26.53
N SER A 642 15.88 1.88 26.98
CA SER A 642 14.47 2.24 26.79
C SER A 642 13.92 3.24 27.82
N LYS A 643 14.78 3.78 28.71
CA LYS A 643 14.41 4.69 29.81
C LYS A 643 13.33 4.11 30.76
N LYS A 644 13.31 2.78 30.89
CA LYS A 644 12.37 2.05 31.77
C LYS A 644 12.97 1.64 33.12
N CYS A 645 14.27 1.88 33.31
CA CYS A 645 14.97 1.83 34.58
C CYS A 645 15.26 3.26 35.01
N LEU A 646 14.74 3.65 36.19
CA LEU A 646 14.86 5.01 36.70
C LEU A 646 15.61 5.00 38.05
N PRO A 647 16.55 5.92 38.30
CA PRO A 647 17.13 6.10 39.62
C PRO A 647 16.04 6.54 40.61
N VAL A 648 16.13 6.05 41.85
CA VAL A 648 15.16 6.36 42.92
C VAL A 648 15.86 7.16 44.00
N GLU A 649 15.26 8.30 44.38
CA GLU A 649 15.76 9.11 45.48
C GLU A 649 15.51 8.46 46.83
N THR A 650 16.37 8.76 47.81
CA THR A 650 16.33 8.18 49.17
C THR A 650 14.97 8.33 49.84
N ALA A 651 14.28 9.44 49.62
CA ALA A 651 12.95 9.70 50.19
C ALA A 651 11.87 8.75 49.63
N GLU A 652 11.86 8.52 48.31
CA GLU A 652 10.93 7.56 47.68
C GLU A 652 11.25 6.13 48.10
N TRP A 653 12.55 5.78 48.18
CA TRP A 653 12.99 4.46 48.63
C TRP A 653 12.55 4.14 50.06
N ASN A 654 12.78 5.07 50.99
CA ASN A 654 12.40 4.90 52.41
C ASN A 654 10.88 4.71 52.56
N ASN A 655 10.08 5.46 51.79
CA ASN A 655 8.62 5.31 51.79
C ASN A 655 8.18 3.91 51.33
N GLN A 656 8.86 3.33 50.33
CA GLN A 656 8.59 1.96 49.90
C GLN A 656 9.07 0.91 50.91
N MET A 657 10.20 1.14 51.58
CA MET A 657 10.69 0.31 52.68
C MET A 657 9.69 0.29 53.86
N ASP A 658 9.16 1.45 54.25
CA ASP A 658 8.16 1.55 55.32
C ASP A 658 6.88 0.77 54.98
N LYS A 659 6.42 0.85 53.73
CA LYS A 659 5.27 0.07 53.23
C LYS A 659 5.53 -1.45 53.29
N GLN A 660 6.77 -1.89 53.04
CA GLN A 660 7.19 -3.29 53.16
C GLN A 660 7.23 -3.73 54.64
N LEU A 661 7.82 -2.92 55.52
CA LEU A 661 7.90 -3.21 56.96
C LEU A 661 6.53 -3.31 57.63
N GLN A 662 5.58 -2.44 57.23
CA GLN A 662 4.19 -2.53 57.70
C GLN A 662 3.51 -3.84 57.25
N LYS A 663 3.81 -4.31 56.03
CA LYS A 663 3.33 -5.61 55.53
C LYS A 663 3.89 -6.79 56.33
N ASN A 664 5.19 -6.76 56.66
CA ASN A 664 5.85 -7.86 57.38
C ASN A 664 5.48 -7.91 58.88
N LYS A 665 5.30 -6.76 59.56
CA LYS A 665 4.82 -6.70 60.96
C LYS A 665 3.45 -7.38 61.15
N THR A 666 2.60 -7.36 60.13
CA THR A 666 1.28 -8.01 60.15
C THR A 666 1.41 -9.55 60.14
N VAL A 667 2.50 -10.09 59.57
CA VAL A 667 2.74 -11.54 59.43
C VAL A 667 3.42 -12.13 60.68
N ASP A 668 4.30 -11.39 61.36
CA ASP A 668 5.02 -11.89 62.55
C ASP A 668 4.14 -11.95 63.82
N LEU A 669 3.13 -11.07 63.95
CA LEU A 669 2.11 -11.17 65.01
C LEU A 669 1.34 -12.50 64.95
N TYR A 670 1.14 -13.06 63.75
CA TYR A 670 0.49 -14.37 63.57
C TYR A 670 1.38 -15.56 63.96
N LYS A 671 2.71 -15.44 63.90
CA LYS A 671 3.65 -16.54 64.22
C LYS A 671 3.97 -16.66 65.71
N SER A 672 3.91 -15.57 66.48
CA SER A 672 4.23 -15.57 67.91
C SER A 672 3.17 -16.23 68.81
N SER A 673 1.99 -16.58 68.27
CA SER A 673 0.87 -17.15 69.02
C SER A 673 0.91 -18.69 69.17
N ILE A 674 1.98 -19.37 68.74
CA ILE A 674 2.08 -20.84 68.79
C ILE A 674 3.39 -21.27 69.49
N VAL A 675 3.39 -21.28 70.83
CA VAL A 675 4.37 -22.02 71.64
C VAL A 675 3.62 -22.82 72.71
N LYS A 676 3.86 -24.13 72.77
CA LYS A 676 3.29 -25.08 73.74
C LYS A 676 3.97 -24.96 75.12
N PRO A 677 3.26 -25.07 76.25
CA PRO A 677 3.86 -25.45 77.52
C PRO A 677 3.69 -26.96 77.83
N ALA A 678 4.63 -27.48 78.62
CA ALA A 678 4.78 -28.87 79.03
C ALA A 678 3.76 -29.33 80.10
N ARG A 679 3.57 -30.65 80.19
CA ARG A 679 2.65 -31.36 81.12
C ARG A 679 3.02 -31.19 82.59
N GLN A 680 2.01 -30.99 83.44
CA GLN A 680 1.90 -31.58 84.79
C GLN A 680 0.42 -31.75 85.20
N ASN A 681 0.11 -32.89 85.84
CA ASN A 681 -1.22 -33.32 86.25
C ASN A 681 -1.78 -32.52 87.45
N SER A 682 -3.06 -32.13 87.42
CA SER A 682 -4.05 -32.51 88.44
C SER A 682 -5.43 -31.88 88.22
N LYS A 683 -6.47 -32.72 88.38
CA LYS A 683 -7.87 -32.47 88.80
C LYS A 683 -8.80 -31.50 88.03
N GLN A 684 -10.00 -32.07 87.80
CA GLN A 684 -11.36 -31.52 87.96
C GLN A 684 -12.19 -31.21 86.70
N GLU A 685 -13.41 -31.75 86.73
CA GLU A 685 -14.47 -31.83 85.72
C GLU A 685 -15.11 -30.47 85.34
N HIS A 686 -14.36 -29.37 85.38
CA HIS A 686 -14.85 -28.03 85.01
C HIS A 686 -14.51 -27.62 83.56
N ASP A 687 -13.60 -28.34 82.88
CA ASP A 687 -13.08 -27.99 81.54
C ASP A 687 -14.00 -28.38 80.36
N GLY A 688 -14.97 -29.29 80.57
CA GLY A 688 -15.81 -29.81 79.49
C GLY A 688 -16.87 -28.83 78.96
N MET A 689 -17.40 -27.96 79.82
CA MET A 689 -18.35 -26.91 79.42
C MET A 689 -17.65 -25.74 78.73
N GLU A 690 -16.46 -25.34 79.19
CA GLU A 690 -15.68 -24.26 78.55
C GLU A 690 -15.19 -24.66 77.15
N PHE A 691 -14.75 -25.91 76.96
CA PHE A 691 -14.29 -26.40 75.65
C PHE A 691 -15.42 -26.45 74.60
N SER A 692 -16.61 -26.89 75.01
CA SER A 692 -17.83 -26.88 74.16
C SER A 692 -18.22 -25.46 73.74
N MET A 693 -18.20 -24.51 74.68
CA MET A 693 -18.53 -23.11 74.43
C MET A 693 -17.48 -22.43 73.55
N PHE A 694 -16.21 -22.78 73.71
CA PHE A 694 -15.09 -22.32 72.89
C PHE A 694 -15.19 -22.80 71.43
N ILE A 695 -15.50 -24.08 71.20
CA ILE A 695 -15.73 -24.62 69.84
C ILE A 695 -16.90 -23.92 69.17
N LYS A 696 -18.00 -23.69 69.91
CA LYS A 696 -19.21 -23.05 69.38
C LYS A 696 -18.94 -21.58 68.98
N ASN A 697 -18.17 -20.85 69.77
CA ASN A 697 -17.76 -19.48 69.44
C ASN A 697 -16.82 -19.44 68.22
N TYR A 698 -15.80 -20.29 68.16
CA TYR A 698 -14.88 -20.33 67.03
C TYR A 698 -15.58 -20.73 65.73
N LYS A 699 -16.47 -21.74 65.78
CA LYS A 699 -17.30 -22.13 64.63
C LYS A 699 -18.10 -20.95 64.10
N LYS A 700 -18.74 -20.19 64.99
CA LYS A 700 -19.51 -19.00 64.64
C LYS A 700 -18.65 -17.91 63.97
N VAL A 701 -17.43 -17.68 64.46
CA VAL A 701 -16.50 -16.72 63.83
C VAL A 701 -16.14 -17.13 62.40
N PHE A 702 -15.89 -18.41 62.14
CA PHE A 702 -15.63 -18.89 60.78
C PHE A 702 -16.86 -18.78 59.88
N GLU A 703 -18.05 -19.08 60.39
CA GLU A 703 -19.31 -18.95 59.65
C GLU A 703 -19.59 -17.48 59.30
N ASP A 704 -19.40 -16.56 60.26
CA ASP A 704 -19.56 -15.12 60.06
C ASP A 704 -18.53 -14.55 59.05
N ASP A 705 -17.27 -15.00 59.11
CA ASP A 705 -16.23 -14.62 58.13
C ASP A 705 -16.55 -15.12 56.72
N LEU A 706 -17.02 -16.37 56.60
CA LEU A 706 -17.40 -16.96 55.31
C LEU A 706 -18.64 -16.28 54.72
N LEU A 707 -19.63 -15.93 55.56
CA LEU A 707 -20.79 -15.14 55.15
C LEU A 707 -20.39 -13.73 54.68
N LYS A 708 -19.44 -13.09 55.38
CA LYS A 708 -18.91 -11.79 54.99
C LYS A 708 -18.21 -11.85 53.64
N PHE A 709 -17.29 -12.80 53.44
CA PHE A 709 -16.62 -12.98 52.15
C PHE A 709 -17.60 -13.37 51.04
N GLY A 710 -18.60 -14.21 51.33
CA GLY A 710 -19.66 -14.54 50.37
C GLY A 710 -20.47 -13.31 49.93
N SER A 711 -20.80 -12.42 50.87
CA SER A 711 -21.48 -11.15 50.57
C SER A 711 -20.59 -10.21 49.75
N GLU A 712 -19.29 -10.12 50.06
CA GLU A 712 -18.33 -9.33 49.28
C GLU A 712 -18.14 -9.88 47.85
N ILE A 713 -18.12 -11.22 47.68
CA ILE A 713 -18.07 -11.86 46.36
C ILE A 713 -19.30 -11.49 45.54
N GLN A 714 -20.49 -11.61 46.12
CA GLN A 714 -21.73 -11.30 45.41
C GLN A 714 -21.78 -9.84 44.92
N ILE A 715 -21.39 -8.87 45.77
CA ILE A 715 -21.32 -7.45 45.39
C ILE A 715 -20.35 -7.24 44.22
N LEU A 716 -19.21 -7.92 44.22
CA LEU A 716 -18.21 -7.80 43.16
C LEU A 716 -18.65 -8.49 41.87
N GLU A 717 -19.36 -9.62 41.95
CA GLU A 717 -19.95 -10.32 40.81
C GLU A 717 -21.07 -9.50 40.16
N ASP A 718 -21.96 -8.90 40.96
CA ASP A 718 -23.02 -8.01 40.48
C ASP A 718 -22.44 -6.78 39.78
N LYS A 719 -21.40 -6.17 40.37
CA LYS A 719 -20.69 -5.04 39.76
C LYS A 719 -19.97 -5.43 38.47
N TYR A 720 -19.36 -6.61 38.43
CA TYR A 720 -18.73 -7.14 37.22
C TYR A 720 -19.76 -7.37 36.11
N HIS A 721 -20.96 -7.87 36.45
CA HIS A 721 -22.05 -8.05 35.50
C HIS A 721 -22.53 -6.71 34.93
N GLN A 722 -22.72 -5.69 35.78
CA GLN A 722 -23.12 -4.35 35.34
C GLN A 722 -22.11 -3.71 34.38
N LEU A 723 -20.81 -3.81 34.70
CA LEU A 723 -19.75 -3.28 33.84
C LEU A 723 -19.68 -4.00 32.49
N ASN A 724 -19.96 -5.30 32.45
CA ASN A 724 -20.03 -6.05 31.20
C ASN A 724 -21.25 -5.65 30.34
N GLU A 725 -22.41 -5.41 30.94
CA GLU A 725 -23.58 -4.88 30.20
C GLU A 725 -23.31 -3.48 29.63
N GLU A 726 -22.63 -2.61 30.39
CA GLU A 726 -22.22 -1.29 29.89
C GLU A 726 -21.19 -1.40 28.75
N LYS A 727 -20.24 -2.32 28.87
CA LYS A 727 -19.28 -2.64 27.81
C LYS A 727 -20.00 -3.06 26.52
N GLU A 728 -20.97 -3.97 26.60
CA GLU A 728 -21.74 -4.43 25.44
C GLU A 728 -22.49 -3.27 24.76
N LYS A 729 -23.13 -2.39 25.54
CA LYS A 729 -23.81 -1.19 25.02
C LYS A 729 -22.84 -0.23 24.32
N ILE A 730 -21.65 -0.01 24.86
CA ILE A 730 -20.63 0.84 24.23
C ILE A 730 -20.06 0.18 22.97
N GLU A 731 -19.81 -1.12 22.99
CA GLU A 731 -19.35 -1.87 21.82
C GLU A 731 -20.38 -1.87 20.69
N GLU A 732 -21.67 -2.00 21.01
CA GLU A 732 -22.77 -1.84 20.06
C GLU A 732 -22.81 -0.43 19.48
N THR A 733 -22.69 0.61 20.32
CA THR A 733 -22.64 2.01 19.87
C THR A 733 -21.42 2.29 18.98
N ILE A 734 -20.24 1.77 19.35
CA ILE A 734 -19.02 1.90 18.53
C ILE A 734 -19.22 1.19 17.20
N LYS A 735 -19.83 0.00 17.19
CA LYS A 735 -20.10 -0.75 15.98
C LYS A 735 -21.04 0.01 15.05
N ASP A 736 -22.10 0.62 15.56
CA ASP A 736 -23.01 1.46 14.77
C ASP A 736 -22.31 2.73 14.23
N LEU A 737 -21.43 3.35 15.03
CA LEU A 737 -20.59 4.48 14.61
C LEU A 737 -19.50 4.06 13.61
N GLN A 738 -18.97 2.85 13.69
CA GLN A 738 -18.01 2.30 12.72
C GLN A 738 -18.70 1.90 11.43
N ASP A 739 -19.86 1.26 11.48
CA ASP A 739 -20.65 0.87 10.30
C ASP A 739 -21.11 2.12 9.51
N SER A 740 -21.30 3.26 10.18
CA SER A 740 -21.56 4.56 9.54
C SER A 740 -20.30 5.29 9.04
N THR A 741 -19.10 4.93 9.51
CA THR A 741 -17.82 5.60 9.19
C THR A 741 -16.90 4.78 8.25
N GLU A 742 -16.97 3.45 8.25
CA GLU A 742 -16.03 2.53 7.56
C GLU A 742 -16.23 2.42 6.03
N LEU A 743 -17.15 3.18 5.45
CA LEU A 743 -17.21 3.38 4.00
C LEU A 743 -16.19 4.40 3.48
N TYR A 744 -15.39 5.01 4.37
CA TYR A 744 -14.44 6.07 4.06
C TYR A 744 -13.02 5.78 4.57
N ARG A 745 -12.44 4.63 4.22
CA ARG A 745 -10.99 4.45 4.31
C ARG A 745 -10.34 4.66 2.93
N PRO A 746 -9.46 5.66 2.74
CA PRO A 746 -8.76 5.88 1.47
C PRO A 746 -7.73 4.76 1.28
N GLY A 747 -7.88 4.00 0.20
CA GLY A 747 -6.96 2.92 -0.15
C GLY A 747 -7.18 2.33 -1.54
N PHE A 748 -8.33 2.58 -2.18
CA PHE A 748 -8.62 2.16 -3.54
C PHE A 748 -9.40 3.26 -4.26
N VAL A 749 -8.96 3.64 -5.46
CA VAL A 749 -9.51 4.77 -6.23
C VAL A 749 -10.92 4.38 -6.72
N ASN A 750 -11.95 5.02 -6.15
CA ASN A 750 -13.32 4.89 -6.68
C ASN A 750 -13.38 5.64 -8.02
N GLN A 751 -13.58 4.91 -9.12
CA GLN A 751 -13.94 5.52 -10.40
C GLN A 751 -15.41 5.96 -10.30
N PHE A 752 -15.63 7.27 -10.32
CA PHE A 752 -16.97 7.85 -10.27
C PHE A 752 -17.70 7.61 -11.58
N SER A 753 -19.00 7.39 -11.49
CA SER A 753 -19.86 7.32 -12.67
C SER A 753 -21.12 8.13 -12.41
N THR A 754 -21.33 9.15 -13.24
CA THR A 754 -22.55 9.97 -13.29
C THR A 754 -23.68 9.20 -13.97
N LYS A 755 -24.93 9.62 -13.73
CA LYS A 755 -26.09 8.99 -14.37
C LYS A 755 -26.00 9.11 -15.90
N GLU A 756 -25.47 10.21 -16.38
CA GLU A 756 -25.22 10.54 -17.78
C GLU A 756 -24.20 9.59 -18.42
N GLU A 757 -23.10 9.27 -17.72
CA GLU A 757 -22.09 8.31 -18.21
C GLU A 757 -22.66 6.88 -18.32
N VAL A 758 -23.51 6.46 -17.37
CA VAL A 758 -24.21 5.17 -17.46
C VAL A 758 -25.18 5.16 -18.62
N ILE A 759 -25.95 6.24 -18.82
CA ILE A 759 -26.84 6.42 -19.98
C ILE A 759 -26.05 6.34 -21.28
N GLU A 760 -24.91 7.01 -21.40
CA GLU A 760 -24.06 6.94 -22.60
C GLU A 760 -23.54 5.52 -22.86
N SER A 761 -23.19 4.80 -21.81
CA SER A 761 -22.71 3.42 -21.90
C SER A 761 -23.82 2.48 -22.40
N ILE A 762 -25.05 2.68 -21.94
CA ILE A 762 -26.22 1.94 -22.42
C ILE A 762 -26.56 2.32 -23.87
N VAL A 763 -26.56 3.61 -24.22
CA VAL A 763 -26.87 4.09 -25.58
C VAL A 763 -25.86 3.57 -26.62
N LYS A 764 -24.58 3.45 -26.26
CA LYS A 764 -23.53 2.88 -27.13
C LYS A 764 -23.79 1.42 -27.55
N MET A 765 -24.67 0.70 -26.85
CA MET A 765 -25.05 -0.67 -27.23
C MET A 765 -25.93 -0.72 -28.49
N GLY A 766 -26.46 0.43 -28.94
CA GLY A 766 -27.23 0.57 -30.18
C GLY A 766 -28.67 0.06 -30.06
N ASN A 767 -29.41 0.18 -31.16
CA ASN A 767 -30.88 0.00 -31.18
C ASN A 767 -31.33 -1.48 -31.10
N SER A 768 -30.40 -2.43 -30.97
CA SER A 768 -30.65 -3.85 -30.69
C SER A 768 -30.92 -4.15 -29.21
N VAL A 769 -30.86 -3.12 -28.35
CA VAL A 769 -31.11 -3.22 -26.91
C VAL A 769 -32.23 -2.26 -26.55
N ALA A 770 -33.33 -2.76 -25.98
CA ALA A 770 -34.48 -1.94 -25.61
C ALA A 770 -34.13 -0.80 -24.64
N ALA A 771 -33.27 -1.07 -23.67
CA ALA A 771 -32.77 -0.06 -22.74
C ALA A 771 -32.01 1.07 -23.46
N ALA A 772 -31.27 0.78 -24.54
CA ALA A 772 -30.54 1.79 -25.32
C ALA A 772 -31.47 2.71 -26.10
N VAL A 773 -32.54 2.16 -26.69
CA VAL A 773 -33.58 2.95 -27.37
C VAL A 773 -34.30 3.85 -26.36
N LEU A 774 -34.74 3.29 -25.23
CA LEU A 774 -35.42 4.06 -24.18
C LEU A 774 -34.51 5.11 -23.53
N CYS A 775 -33.22 4.82 -23.33
CA CYS A 775 -32.25 5.79 -22.83
C CYS A 775 -31.92 6.88 -23.87
N SER A 776 -32.02 6.58 -25.16
CA SER A 776 -31.86 7.59 -26.22
C SER A 776 -33.05 8.54 -26.24
N ILE A 777 -34.27 8.01 -26.08
CA ILE A 777 -35.50 8.81 -25.96
C ILE A 777 -35.49 9.61 -24.65
N SER A 778 -35.01 9.02 -23.55
CA SER A 778 -35.04 9.65 -22.22
C SER A 778 -34.15 10.88 -22.06
N LYS A 779 -33.17 11.07 -22.96
CA LYS A 779 -32.39 12.31 -23.06
C LYS A 779 -33.24 13.52 -23.43
N GLU A 780 -34.35 13.30 -24.13
CA GLU A 780 -35.26 14.34 -24.61
C GLU A 780 -36.60 14.34 -23.84
N VAL A 781 -37.14 13.16 -23.53
CA VAL A 781 -38.42 12.96 -22.82
C VAL A 781 -38.17 12.11 -21.57
N PRO A 782 -38.13 12.71 -20.36
CA PRO A 782 -37.85 11.96 -19.14
C PRO A 782 -38.79 10.76 -18.93
N PHE A 783 -38.30 9.73 -18.24
CA PHE A 783 -39.16 8.65 -17.77
C PHE A 783 -40.29 9.22 -16.89
N GLN A 784 -41.48 8.62 -17.00
CA GLN A 784 -42.69 9.05 -16.30
C GLN A 784 -43.30 10.39 -16.77
N GLU A 785 -42.92 10.88 -17.96
CA GLU A 785 -43.53 12.08 -18.57
C GLU A 785 -45.02 11.84 -18.88
N LYS A 786 -45.90 12.69 -18.34
CA LYS A 786 -47.36 12.43 -18.35
C LYS A 786 -47.99 12.59 -19.73
N GLU A 787 -47.39 13.42 -20.59
CA GLU A 787 -47.90 13.75 -21.91
C GLU A 787 -47.43 12.77 -23.01
N ASN A 788 -46.62 11.76 -22.66
CA ASN A 788 -46.11 10.76 -23.60
C ASN A 788 -46.64 9.36 -23.27
N ASP A 789 -47.45 8.79 -24.15
CA ASP A 789 -48.11 7.48 -23.94
C ASP A 789 -47.12 6.31 -23.75
N LEU A 790 -45.89 6.42 -24.28
CA LEU A 790 -44.85 5.40 -24.12
C LEU A 790 -44.06 5.58 -22.82
N MET A 791 -43.64 6.81 -22.50
CA MET A 791 -42.73 7.08 -21.37
C MET A 791 -43.44 7.24 -20.02
N LYS A 792 -44.73 7.57 -20.02
CA LYS A 792 -45.54 7.80 -18.81
C LYS A 792 -45.50 6.68 -17.78
N ASP A 793 -45.55 5.43 -18.25
CA ASP A 793 -45.61 4.25 -17.37
C ASP A 793 -44.27 3.50 -17.27
N ILE A 794 -43.20 4.03 -17.87
CA ILE A 794 -41.85 3.48 -17.70
C ILE A 794 -41.20 4.17 -16.51
N ILE A 795 -40.80 3.38 -15.51
CA ILE A 795 -40.13 3.86 -14.30
C ILE A 795 -38.63 4.11 -14.57
N GLY A 796 -38.00 3.23 -15.35
CA GLY A 796 -36.62 3.39 -15.80
C GLY A 796 -35.93 2.06 -16.06
N VAL A 797 -34.62 2.11 -16.33
CA VAL A 797 -33.76 0.92 -16.51
C VAL A 797 -33.08 0.58 -15.19
N VAL A 798 -32.99 -0.70 -14.81
CA VAL A 798 -32.43 -1.15 -13.51
C VAL A 798 -31.09 -0.46 -13.17
N ALA A 799 -30.15 -0.40 -14.11
CA ALA A 799 -28.84 0.26 -13.94
C ALA A 799 -28.92 1.74 -13.52
N LEU A 800 -30.03 2.43 -13.84
CA LEU A 800 -30.26 3.86 -13.59
C LEU A 800 -31.15 4.15 -12.37
N LEU A 801 -31.77 3.12 -11.78
CA LEU A 801 -32.70 3.27 -10.66
C LEU A 801 -32.00 3.27 -9.29
N GLY A 802 -30.79 2.72 -9.22
CA GLY A 802 -30.03 2.57 -7.98
C GLY A 802 -28.62 3.16 -8.07
N ARG A 803 -28.11 3.62 -6.93
CA ARG A 803 -26.74 4.13 -6.78
C ARG A 803 -25.98 3.28 -5.78
N VAL A 804 -24.67 3.20 -5.94
CA VAL A 804 -23.80 2.50 -4.99
C VAL A 804 -22.61 3.37 -4.60
N ARG A 805 -21.99 3.04 -3.48
CA ARG A 805 -20.97 3.89 -2.85
C ARG A 805 -19.53 3.58 -3.32
N SER A 806 -19.31 2.47 -4.02
CA SER A 806 -17.99 2.12 -4.55
C SER A 806 -18.09 1.44 -5.92
N SER A 807 -17.06 1.63 -6.74
CA SER A 807 -16.94 0.99 -8.05
C SER A 807 -16.82 -0.53 -7.94
N GLN A 808 -16.14 -1.03 -6.91
CA GLN A 808 -16.02 -2.47 -6.64
C GLN A 808 -17.38 -3.11 -6.35
N LEU A 809 -18.21 -2.47 -5.51
CA LEU A 809 -19.56 -2.95 -5.22
C LEU A 809 -20.44 -2.88 -6.48
N SER A 810 -20.34 -1.79 -7.24
CA SER A 810 -21.04 -1.63 -8.52
C SER A 810 -20.75 -2.79 -9.47
N ARG A 811 -19.46 -3.06 -9.69
CA ARG A 811 -18.98 -4.12 -10.57
C ARG A 811 -19.49 -5.49 -10.15
N ILE A 812 -19.28 -5.87 -8.88
CA ILE A 812 -19.64 -7.22 -8.43
C ILE A 812 -21.17 -7.45 -8.42
N LEU A 813 -21.96 -6.41 -8.13
CA LEU A 813 -23.42 -6.49 -8.25
C LEU A 813 -23.86 -6.61 -9.71
N ALA A 814 -23.22 -5.89 -10.63
CA ALA A 814 -23.50 -5.99 -12.05
C ALA A 814 -23.11 -7.36 -12.63
N GLU A 815 -21.99 -7.93 -12.21
CA GLU A 815 -21.61 -9.32 -12.54
C GLU A 815 -22.59 -10.34 -11.94
N TYR A 816 -23.06 -10.10 -10.72
CA TYR A 816 -24.09 -10.93 -10.10
C TYR A 816 -25.44 -10.83 -10.83
N LEU A 817 -25.87 -9.65 -11.26
CA LEU A 817 -27.14 -9.52 -11.97
C LEU A 817 -27.05 -9.99 -13.43
N GLY A 818 -25.89 -9.81 -14.06
CA GLY A 818 -25.69 -10.02 -15.48
C GLY A 818 -26.27 -8.88 -16.33
N SER A 819 -25.85 -8.82 -17.59
CA SER A 819 -26.26 -7.78 -18.54
C SER A 819 -27.78 -7.67 -18.70
N ASP A 820 -28.47 -8.81 -18.78
CA ASP A 820 -29.89 -8.87 -19.09
C ASP A 820 -30.76 -8.24 -17.99
N GLN A 821 -30.37 -8.45 -16.72
CA GLN A 821 -31.06 -7.86 -15.57
C GLN A 821 -30.67 -6.41 -15.33
N MET A 822 -29.39 -6.06 -15.58
CA MET A 822 -28.93 -4.66 -15.50
C MET A 822 -29.62 -3.77 -16.54
N LEU A 823 -29.92 -4.32 -17.72
CA LEU A 823 -30.62 -3.65 -18.82
C LEU A 823 -32.14 -3.88 -18.80
N ALA A 824 -32.69 -4.51 -17.76
CA ALA A 824 -34.12 -4.72 -17.67
C ALA A 824 -34.88 -3.38 -17.52
N VAL A 825 -36.01 -3.28 -18.21
CA VAL A 825 -36.89 -2.11 -18.18
C VAL A 825 -37.92 -2.29 -17.07
N VAL A 826 -38.01 -1.36 -16.15
CA VAL A 826 -39.04 -1.36 -15.11
C VAL A 826 -40.23 -0.55 -15.59
N ALA A 827 -41.37 -1.21 -15.76
CA ALA A 827 -42.62 -0.61 -16.18
C ALA A 827 -43.63 -0.69 -15.04
N ARG A 828 -44.62 0.21 -15.03
CA ARG A 828 -45.65 0.27 -13.98
C ARG A 828 -46.49 -1.00 -13.97
N SER A 829 -46.97 -1.46 -15.12
CA SER A 829 -47.86 -2.62 -15.23
C SER A 829 -47.57 -3.51 -16.45
N PHE A 830 -48.24 -4.67 -16.52
CA PHE A 830 -48.16 -5.57 -17.67
C PHE A 830 -48.72 -4.96 -18.96
N GLU A 831 -49.70 -4.08 -18.88
CA GLU A 831 -50.24 -3.37 -20.05
C GLU A 831 -49.14 -2.54 -20.74
N THR A 832 -48.30 -1.85 -19.95
CA THR A 832 -47.14 -1.11 -20.46
C THR A 832 -46.09 -2.03 -21.08
N ALA A 833 -45.86 -3.21 -20.49
CA ALA A 833 -44.95 -4.21 -21.07
C ALA A 833 -45.45 -4.72 -22.43
N ILE A 834 -46.77 -4.92 -22.58
CA ILE A 834 -47.40 -5.31 -23.85
C ILE A 834 -47.31 -4.17 -24.88
N LEU A 835 -47.42 -2.91 -24.45
CA LEU A 835 -47.22 -1.75 -25.34
C LEU A 835 -45.79 -1.69 -25.89
N LEU A 836 -44.77 -1.97 -25.07
CA LEU A 836 -43.38 -2.04 -25.52
C LEU A 836 -43.16 -3.15 -26.57
N GLU A 837 -43.79 -4.32 -26.39
CA GLU A 837 -43.72 -5.40 -27.40
C GLU A 837 -44.46 -5.04 -28.69
N LYS A 838 -45.56 -4.28 -28.63
CA LYS A 838 -46.25 -3.76 -29.82
C LYS A 838 -45.42 -2.71 -30.56
N HIS A 839 -44.70 -1.84 -29.84
CA HIS A 839 -43.77 -0.88 -30.44
C HIS A 839 -42.63 -1.56 -31.19
N LYS A 840 -42.12 -2.68 -30.68
CA LYS A 840 -41.18 -3.55 -31.40
C LYS A 840 -41.73 -4.08 -32.72
N GLN A 841 -43.03 -4.33 -32.83
CA GLN A 841 -43.66 -4.86 -34.04
C GLN A 841 -44.06 -3.79 -35.06
N THR A 842 -44.40 -2.58 -34.62
CA THR A 842 -45.02 -1.55 -35.47
C THR A 842 -44.15 -0.32 -35.72
N GLY A 843 -43.24 0.04 -34.81
CA GLY A 843 -42.39 1.24 -34.92
C GLY A 843 -43.11 2.59 -34.82
N ASP A 844 -44.44 2.62 -34.95
CA ASP A 844 -45.24 3.84 -34.91
C ASP A 844 -45.61 4.24 -33.48
N VAL A 845 -45.19 5.43 -33.06
CA VAL A 845 -45.66 6.11 -31.85
C VAL A 845 -46.51 7.30 -32.27
N ASN A 846 -47.75 7.40 -31.80
CA ASN A 846 -48.57 8.61 -31.99
C ASN A 846 -47.96 9.76 -31.17
N CYS A 847 -47.23 10.65 -31.83
CA CYS A 847 -46.61 11.82 -31.20
C CYS A 847 -47.31 13.10 -31.66
N SER A 848 -48.51 13.39 -31.13
CA SER A 848 -49.23 14.63 -31.47
C SER A 848 -48.55 15.91 -30.97
N HIS A 849 -47.51 15.81 -30.14
CA HIS A 849 -46.89 16.94 -29.42
C HIS A 849 -45.35 17.06 -29.55
N VAL A 850 -44.70 16.27 -30.42
CA VAL A 850 -43.23 16.32 -30.58
C VAL A 850 -42.85 17.15 -31.81
N ASN A 851 -41.88 18.07 -31.67
CA ASN A 851 -41.36 18.89 -32.77
C ASN A 851 -40.96 18.03 -33.99
N HIS A 852 -41.33 18.47 -35.20
CA HIS A 852 -41.11 17.73 -36.46
C HIS A 852 -39.65 17.29 -36.71
N GLU A 853 -38.65 18.02 -36.19
CA GLU A 853 -37.24 17.64 -36.29
C GLU A 853 -36.85 16.39 -35.48
N LYS A 854 -37.62 16.06 -34.43
CA LYS A 854 -37.29 15.01 -33.45
C LYS A 854 -38.16 13.75 -33.57
N ALA A 855 -39.15 13.77 -34.45
CA ALA A 855 -40.00 12.60 -34.78
C ALA A 855 -39.21 11.33 -35.18
N PRO A 856 -38.05 11.39 -35.86
CA PRO A 856 -37.29 10.18 -36.22
C PRO A 856 -36.72 9.38 -35.02
N LEU A 857 -36.47 10.04 -33.89
CA LEU A 857 -35.95 9.40 -32.66
C LEU A 857 -37.02 8.54 -31.96
N LEU A 858 -38.30 8.92 -32.08
CA LEU A 858 -39.44 8.18 -31.54
C LEU A 858 -39.90 7.03 -32.45
N GLY A 859 -39.52 7.05 -33.73
CA GLY A 859 -39.78 5.96 -34.68
C GLY A 859 -38.76 4.81 -34.64
N GLN A 860 -37.85 4.79 -33.66
CA GLN A 860 -36.88 3.71 -33.52
C GLN A 860 -37.55 2.43 -33.03
N SER A 861 -37.54 1.38 -33.86
CA SER A 861 -38.01 0.06 -33.45
C SER A 861 -37.06 -0.59 -32.44
N ILE A 862 -37.64 -1.19 -31.39
CA ILE A 862 -36.89 -1.99 -30.43
C ILE A 862 -36.60 -3.34 -31.07
N ASN A 863 -35.33 -3.63 -31.38
CA ASN A 863 -34.93 -4.93 -31.91
C ASN A 863 -34.40 -5.84 -30.80
N GLY A 864 -34.62 -7.15 -30.91
CA GLY A 864 -34.08 -8.14 -29.97
C GLY A 864 -35.02 -8.57 -28.83
N ARG A 865 -34.49 -9.41 -27.93
CA ARG A 865 -35.18 -9.82 -26.69
C ARG A 865 -34.81 -8.85 -25.57
N PHE A 866 -35.77 -8.51 -24.73
CA PHE A 866 -35.58 -7.65 -23.56
C PHE A 866 -36.45 -8.11 -22.40
N ILE A 867 -36.04 -7.76 -21.18
CA ILE A 867 -36.74 -8.10 -19.95
C ILE A 867 -37.50 -6.86 -19.46
N VAL A 868 -38.78 -7.05 -19.13
CA VAL A 868 -39.61 -6.01 -18.49
C VAL A 868 -40.03 -6.49 -17.10
N ILE A 869 -39.71 -5.71 -16.07
CA ILE A 869 -40.15 -5.94 -14.70
C ILE A 869 -41.39 -5.08 -14.44
N CYS A 870 -42.52 -5.72 -14.14
CA CYS A 870 -43.79 -5.03 -13.88
C CYS A 870 -43.91 -4.69 -12.39
N PHE A 871 -43.75 -3.41 -12.07
CA PHE A 871 -43.61 -2.90 -10.71
C PHE A 871 -44.86 -3.06 -9.83
N ASP A 872 -46.06 -2.92 -10.39
CA ASP A 872 -47.31 -3.11 -9.64
C ASP A 872 -47.66 -4.59 -9.41
N ASN A 873 -47.05 -5.50 -10.18
CA ASN A 873 -47.38 -6.93 -10.15
C ASN A 873 -46.32 -7.78 -9.43
N ILE A 874 -45.23 -7.19 -8.98
CA ILE A 874 -44.16 -7.89 -8.27
C ILE A 874 -44.51 -8.06 -6.79
N SER A 875 -44.25 -9.24 -6.24
CA SER A 875 -44.48 -9.51 -4.83
C SER A 875 -43.50 -8.71 -3.95
N PRO A 876 -43.99 -7.85 -3.03
CA PRO A 876 -43.11 -7.10 -2.15
C PRO A 876 -42.55 -7.98 -1.02
N PHE A 877 -41.42 -7.55 -0.47
CA PHE A 877 -40.91 -8.02 0.81
C PHE A 877 -41.93 -7.74 1.92
N ARG A 878 -42.24 -8.77 2.72
CA ARG A 878 -43.27 -8.73 3.78
C ARG A 878 -42.73 -8.45 5.19
N GLY A 879 -41.43 -8.24 5.35
CA GLY A 879 -40.83 -7.93 6.65
C GLY A 879 -40.86 -6.43 7.00
N SER A 880 -40.33 -6.10 8.16
CA SER A 880 -40.20 -4.72 8.64
C SER A 880 -39.15 -3.92 7.86
N LEU A 881 -39.27 -2.60 7.92
CA LEU A 881 -38.27 -1.66 7.42
C LEU A 881 -37.54 -1.03 8.59
N LYS A 882 -36.24 -0.78 8.42
CA LYS A 882 -35.42 -0.06 9.40
C LYS A 882 -35.79 1.42 9.42
N SER A 883 -35.76 2.02 10.60
CA SER A 883 -35.91 3.47 10.76
C SER A 883 -34.71 4.19 10.11
N GLY A 884 -34.97 5.10 9.18
CA GLY A 884 -33.92 5.84 8.47
C GLY A 884 -34.34 6.39 7.11
N SER A 885 -33.60 7.36 6.59
CA SER A 885 -33.92 8.09 5.34
C SER A 885 -33.90 7.22 4.08
N GLN A 886 -33.12 6.14 4.06
CA GLN A 886 -32.95 5.24 2.90
C GLN A 886 -33.91 4.03 2.89
N ARG A 887 -34.85 3.93 3.87
CA ARG A 887 -35.87 2.87 3.97
C ARG A 887 -35.32 1.45 3.74
N LYS A 888 -34.28 1.06 4.49
CA LYS A 888 -33.60 -0.24 4.33
C LYS A 888 -34.46 -1.39 4.88
N LEU A 889 -34.30 -2.59 4.32
CA LEU A 889 -35.01 -3.79 4.78
C LEU A 889 -34.45 -4.29 6.11
N ASP A 890 -35.31 -4.70 7.02
CA ASP A 890 -34.94 -5.29 8.30
C ASP A 890 -34.74 -6.81 8.18
N LEU A 891 -33.60 -7.19 7.60
CA LEU A 891 -33.23 -8.58 7.36
C LEU A 891 -32.40 -9.14 8.53
N GLN A 892 -32.72 -10.38 8.92
CA GLN A 892 -32.05 -11.07 10.02
C GLN A 892 -30.59 -11.38 9.68
N ARG A 893 -29.64 -10.99 10.55
CA ARG A 893 -28.22 -11.27 10.34
C ARG A 893 -27.93 -12.78 10.38
N PRO A 894 -26.95 -13.28 9.60
CA PRO A 894 -26.54 -14.68 9.65
C PRO A 894 -25.71 -14.97 10.90
N TYR A 895 -25.86 -16.18 11.43
CA TYR A 895 -25.08 -16.70 12.56
C TYR A 895 -24.52 -18.08 12.22
N LEU A 896 -23.29 -18.34 12.64
CA LEU A 896 -22.64 -19.65 12.61
C LEU A 896 -23.20 -20.54 13.74
N ASN A 897 -22.89 -21.83 13.68
CA ASN A 897 -23.36 -22.82 14.67
C ASN A 897 -22.90 -22.52 16.12
N ASP A 898 -21.86 -21.70 16.28
CA ASP A 898 -21.35 -21.22 17.57
C ASP A 898 -22.01 -19.92 18.06
N GLY A 899 -23.01 -19.41 17.34
CA GLY A 899 -23.72 -18.18 17.66
C GLY A 899 -23.00 -16.90 17.23
N THR A 900 -21.84 -17.00 16.56
CA THR A 900 -21.10 -15.82 16.10
C THR A 900 -21.54 -15.37 14.71
N ILE A 901 -21.44 -14.05 14.43
CA ILE A 901 -21.67 -13.53 13.08
C ILE A 901 -20.47 -13.90 12.21
N PRO A 902 -20.68 -14.43 10.99
CA PRO A 902 -19.58 -14.78 10.10
C PRO A 902 -18.61 -13.63 9.89
N LYS A 903 -17.31 -13.94 10.02
CA LYS A 903 -16.23 -12.98 9.81
C LYS A 903 -16.32 -12.40 8.39
N GLY A 904 -16.14 -11.09 8.27
CA GLY A 904 -16.15 -10.39 6.99
C GLY A 904 -17.53 -10.13 6.39
N PHE A 905 -18.63 -10.50 7.04
CA PHE A 905 -19.99 -10.15 6.60
C PHE A 905 -20.21 -8.63 6.69
N LEU A 906 -20.54 -8.01 5.56
CA LEU A 906 -20.76 -6.56 5.44
C LEU A 906 -22.24 -6.17 5.45
N GLY A 907 -23.13 -7.11 5.14
CA GLY A 907 -24.58 -6.90 5.11
C GLY A 907 -25.24 -7.51 3.88
N PHE A 908 -26.50 -7.15 3.65
CA PHE A 908 -27.28 -7.62 2.50
C PHE A 908 -27.14 -6.67 1.31
N ALA A 909 -26.86 -7.21 0.12
CA ALA A 909 -26.67 -6.45 -1.12
C ALA A 909 -27.83 -5.50 -1.43
N VAL A 910 -29.08 -5.93 -1.22
CA VAL A 910 -30.28 -5.11 -1.42
C VAL A 910 -30.29 -3.83 -0.58
N ASN A 911 -29.58 -3.80 0.57
CA ASN A 911 -29.45 -2.65 1.46
C ASN A 911 -28.21 -1.79 1.17
N MET A 912 -27.40 -2.16 0.18
CA MET A 912 -26.21 -1.43 -0.26
C MET A 912 -26.45 -0.54 -1.49
N ILE A 913 -27.64 -0.64 -2.08
CA ILE A 913 -28.10 0.24 -3.15
C ILE A 913 -28.80 1.44 -2.49
N ASP A 914 -28.33 2.65 -2.76
CA ASP A 914 -28.93 3.90 -2.30
C ASP A 914 -29.85 4.49 -3.39
N PHE A 915 -30.87 5.21 -2.94
CA PHE A 915 -31.89 5.84 -3.80
C PHE A 915 -31.92 7.35 -3.56
N ASP A 916 -32.15 8.11 -4.62
CA ASP A 916 -32.46 9.54 -4.55
C ASP A 916 -33.87 9.78 -4.00
N ALA A 917 -34.14 11.04 -3.65
CA ALA A 917 -35.47 11.48 -3.23
C ALA A 917 -36.57 11.07 -4.22
N ASP A 918 -36.32 11.25 -5.53
CA ASP A 918 -37.26 10.87 -6.58
C ASP A 918 -37.53 9.36 -6.58
N GLN A 919 -36.47 8.55 -6.50
CA GLN A 919 -36.58 7.09 -6.50
C GLN A 919 -37.24 6.54 -5.21
N LEU A 920 -36.99 7.17 -4.06
CA LEU A 920 -37.62 6.82 -2.79
C LEU A 920 -39.13 7.14 -2.77
N SER A 921 -39.54 8.15 -3.53
CA SER A 921 -40.93 8.59 -3.64
C SER A 921 -41.78 7.64 -4.50
N ILE A 922 -41.16 6.86 -5.38
CA ILE A 922 -41.85 5.91 -6.25
C ILE A 922 -42.47 4.79 -5.41
N LYS A 923 -43.80 4.66 -5.52
CA LYS A 923 -44.59 3.61 -4.85
C LYS A 923 -45.46 2.87 -5.86
N ASN A 924 -45.59 1.56 -5.65
CA ASN A 924 -46.53 0.75 -6.39
C ASN A 924 -47.96 0.96 -5.88
N SER A 925 -48.94 0.38 -6.58
CA SER A 925 -50.37 0.42 -6.21
C SER A 925 -50.67 -0.05 -4.77
N SER A 926 -49.79 -0.88 -4.21
CA SER A 926 -49.88 -1.40 -2.84
C SER A 926 -49.08 -0.60 -1.81
N GLY A 927 -48.49 0.54 -2.19
CA GLY A 927 -47.74 1.44 -1.29
C GLY A 927 -46.30 1.03 -0.98
N HIS A 928 -45.73 0.05 -1.71
CA HIS A 928 -44.35 -0.42 -1.54
C HIS A 928 -43.39 0.31 -2.50
N GLY A 929 -42.16 0.57 -2.06
CA GLY A 929 -41.15 1.24 -2.88
C GLY A 929 -40.30 0.28 -3.71
N LEU A 930 -39.35 0.83 -4.47
CA LEU A 930 -38.43 0.08 -5.34
C LEU A 930 -37.54 -0.92 -4.60
N ARG A 931 -37.15 -0.62 -3.36
CA ARG A 931 -36.29 -1.51 -2.55
C ARG A 931 -37.04 -2.77 -2.17
N GLU A 932 -38.26 -2.60 -1.64
CA GLU A 932 -39.11 -3.69 -1.14
C GLU A 932 -39.62 -4.58 -2.27
N THR A 933 -39.54 -4.14 -3.52
CA THR A 933 -40.12 -4.80 -4.69
C THR A 933 -39.04 -5.21 -5.69
N VAL A 934 -38.66 -4.32 -6.62
CA VAL A 934 -37.73 -4.57 -7.73
C VAL A 934 -36.38 -5.09 -7.23
N PHE A 935 -35.73 -4.36 -6.32
CA PHE A 935 -34.38 -4.74 -5.88
C PHE A 935 -34.37 -5.94 -4.94
N TYR A 936 -35.44 -6.15 -4.16
CA TYR A 936 -35.60 -7.39 -3.40
C TYR A 936 -35.86 -8.60 -4.31
N HIS A 937 -36.60 -8.44 -5.40
CA HIS A 937 -36.77 -9.50 -6.40
C HIS A 937 -35.46 -9.87 -7.10
N LEU A 938 -34.63 -8.87 -7.41
CA LEU A 938 -33.34 -9.08 -8.09
C LEU A 938 -32.24 -9.63 -7.18
N LEU A 939 -32.18 -9.18 -5.92
CA LEU A 939 -31.06 -9.48 -5.02
C LEU A 939 -31.45 -10.31 -3.80
N GLY A 940 -32.74 -10.36 -3.43
CA GLY A 940 -33.24 -11.10 -2.28
C GLY A 940 -32.41 -10.86 -1.00
N GLU A 941 -32.03 -11.96 -0.37
CA GLU A 941 -31.15 -12.01 0.81
C GLU A 941 -29.69 -12.29 0.42
N LEU A 942 -29.21 -11.74 -0.70
CA LEU A 942 -27.82 -11.89 -1.13
C LEU A 942 -26.85 -11.28 -0.11
N HIS A 943 -25.95 -12.11 0.44
CA HIS A 943 -24.94 -11.67 1.40
C HIS A 943 -23.78 -10.98 0.70
N LEU A 944 -23.21 -9.95 1.33
CA LEU A 944 -21.98 -9.30 0.91
C LEU A 944 -20.86 -9.56 1.93
N TYR A 945 -19.70 -10.00 1.46
CA TYR A 945 -18.50 -10.26 2.27
C TYR A 945 -17.31 -9.42 1.82
N ARG A 946 -16.34 -9.24 2.71
CA ARG A 946 -15.09 -8.52 2.43
C ARG A 946 -14.17 -9.29 1.50
N THR A 947 -13.97 -10.58 1.73
CA THR A 947 -13.10 -11.45 0.92
C THR A 947 -13.78 -12.76 0.55
N LEU A 948 -13.26 -13.42 -0.47
CA LEU A 948 -13.69 -14.74 -0.91
C LEU A 948 -13.47 -15.78 0.20
N GLU A 949 -12.37 -15.67 0.95
CA GLU A 949 -12.09 -16.54 2.10
C GLU A 949 -13.15 -16.41 3.19
N ASP A 950 -13.49 -15.18 3.57
CA ASP A 950 -14.54 -14.89 4.56
C ASP A 950 -15.91 -15.43 4.09
N MET A 951 -16.24 -15.24 2.81
CA MET A 951 -17.46 -15.77 2.20
C MET A 951 -17.53 -17.30 2.24
N LEU A 952 -16.43 -17.98 1.89
CA LEU A 952 -16.36 -19.45 1.88
C LEU A 952 -16.44 -20.03 3.29
N ALA A 953 -15.81 -19.39 4.27
CA ALA A 953 -15.90 -19.77 5.67
C ALA A 953 -17.35 -19.67 6.19
N ALA A 954 -18.13 -18.73 5.67
CA ALA A 954 -19.52 -18.51 6.05
C ALA A 954 -20.53 -19.38 5.30
N ARG A 955 -20.10 -20.28 4.40
CA ARG A 955 -21.01 -21.01 3.48
C ARG A 955 -22.18 -21.70 4.17
N ALA A 956 -21.98 -22.24 5.37
CA ALA A 956 -23.01 -22.97 6.10
C ALA A 956 -24.24 -22.12 6.51
N CYS A 957 -24.12 -20.79 6.55
CA CYS A 957 -25.21 -19.88 6.94
C CYS A 957 -25.80 -19.07 5.77
N ILE A 958 -25.30 -19.27 4.55
CA ILE A 958 -25.77 -18.59 3.33
C ILE A 958 -26.91 -19.40 2.73
N LYS A 959 -28.08 -18.79 2.52
CA LYS A 959 -29.30 -19.49 2.04
C LYS A 959 -29.61 -19.32 0.56
N GLN A 960 -29.23 -18.19 -0.04
CA GLN A 960 -29.66 -17.83 -1.40
C GLN A 960 -28.48 -17.53 -2.32
N GLY A 961 -27.46 -16.85 -1.78
CA GLY A 961 -26.22 -16.58 -2.49
C GLY A 961 -25.35 -15.62 -1.69
N ALA A 962 -24.13 -15.42 -2.15
CA ALA A 962 -23.24 -14.42 -1.60
C ALA A 962 -22.27 -13.86 -2.64
N ILE A 963 -21.75 -12.68 -2.37
CA ILE A 963 -20.72 -12.03 -3.16
C ILE A 963 -19.61 -11.51 -2.25
N SER A 964 -18.37 -11.44 -2.74
CA SER A 964 -17.24 -10.84 -2.05
C SER A 964 -16.63 -9.69 -2.85
N LEU A 965 -16.14 -8.66 -2.17
CA LEU A 965 -15.59 -7.46 -2.82
C LEU A 965 -14.31 -7.73 -3.65
N ASP A 966 -13.59 -8.82 -3.35
CA ASP A 966 -12.43 -9.30 -4.10
C ASP A 966 -12.79 -10.18 -5.32
N GLY A 967 -14.08 -10.33 -5.65
CA GLY A 967 -14.54 -10.92 -6.92
C GLY A 967 -15.13 -12.33 -6.84
N GLY A 968 -15.46 -12.82 -5.65
CA GLY A 968 -16.15 -14.10 -5.49
C GLY A 968 -17.65 -13.97 -5.68
N ILE A 969 -18.27 -14.88 -6.43
CA ILE A 969 -19.73 -14.97 -6.55
C ILE A 969 -20.20 -16.40 -6.25
N LEU A 970 -21.11 -16.54 -5.29
CA LEU A 970 -21.81 -17.77 -4.94
C LEU A 970 -23.30 -17.61 -5.29
N ARG A 971 -23.80 -18.42 -6.23
CA ARG A 971 -25.21 -18.48 -6.63
C ARG A 971 -25.84 -19.77 -6.10
N GLY A 972 -26.87 -19.65 -5.28
CA GLY A 972 -27.45 -20.80 -4.57
C GLY A 972 -26.43 -21.51 -3.68
N ASP A 973 -26.65 -22.79 -3.44
CA ASP A 973 -25.84 -23.57 -2.49
C ASP A 973 -24.58 -24.21 -3.12
N SER A 974 -24.41 -24.14 -4.44
CA SER A 974 -23.47 -25.01 -5.15
C SER A 974 -22.68 -24.40 -6.31
N VAL A 975 -23.02 -23.21 -6.80
CA VAL A 975 -22.35 -22.61 -7.98
C VAL A 975 -21.47 -21.45 -7.56
N ILE A 976 -20.16 -21.60 -7.75
CA ILE A 976 -19.16 -20.57 -7.45
C ILE A 976 -18.49 -20.10 -8.74
N SER A 977 -18.38 -18.78 -8.91
CA SER A 977 -17.62 -18.14 -9.98
C SER A 977 -16.42 -17.39 -9.39
N PHE A 978 -15.28 -17.51 -10.07
CA PHE A 978 -14.01 -16.88 -9.69
C PHE A 978 -13.52 -15.98 -10.82
N GLY A 979 -12.83 -14.90 -10.47
CA GLY A 979 -12.26 -13.93 -11.43
C GLY A 979 -13.03 -12.62 -11.47
N SER A 980 -12.47 -11.62 -12.17
CA SER A 980 -13.12 -10.33 -12.41
C SER A 980 -13.51 -10.27 -13.87
N SER A 981 -14.78 -10.00 -14.16
CA SER A 981 -15.25 -9.71 -15.51
C SER A 981 -15.51 -8.21 -15.65
N ASP A 982 -15.50 -7.67 -16.87
CA ASP A 982 -16.08 -6.35 -17.11
C ASP A 982 -17.57 -6.55 -17.47
N PRO A 983 -18.53 -6.14 -16.62
CA PRO A 983 -19.95 -6.33 -16.90
C PRO A 983 -20.49 -5.36 -17.98
N GLY A 984 -19.68 -4.41 -18.47
CA GLY A 984 -20.04 -3.45 -19.52
C GLY A 984 -21.00 -2.33 -19.06
N VAL A 985 -22.02 -2.65 -18.27
CA VAL A 985 -22.93 -1.68 -17.62
C VAL A 985 -22.96 -1.93 -16.12
N CYS A 986 -22.74 -0.86 -15.37
CA CYS A 986 -22.62 -0.84 -13.91
C CYS A 986 -23.66 0.11 -13.30
N PHE A 987 -23.91 -0.01 -12.00
CA PHE A 987 -24.68 0.99 -11.27
C PHE A 987 -23.91 2.31 -11.18
N GLN A 988 -24.66 3.41 -11.06
CA GLN A 988 -24.11 4.74 -10.81
C GLN A 988 -23.30 4.75 -9.49
N VAL A 989 -22.11 5.34 -9.51
CA VAL A 989 -21.23 5.42 -8.33
C VAL A 989 -21.15 6.88 -7.87
N VAL A 990 -21.68 7.17 -6.67
CA VAL A 990 -21.76 8.55 -6.14
C VAL A 990 -20.91 8.71 -4.89
N GLN A 991 -20.18 9.83 -4.80
CA GLN A 991 -19.58 10.30 -3.54
C GLN A 991 -20.55 11.26 -2.86
N THR A 992 -20.85 11.03 -1.59
CA THR A 992 -21.53 12.02 -0.75
C THR A 992 -20.52 13.14 -0.44
N ILE A 993 -20.42 14.13 -1.34
CA ILE A 993 -19.52 15.30 -1.17
C ILE A 993 -20.03 16.23 -0.05
N ASN A 994 -21.26 16.06 0.45
CA ASN A 994 -21.94 17.01 1.33
C ASN A 994 -22.30 16.51 2.75
N GLU A 995 -21.48 15.67 3.39
CA GLU A 995 -21.56 15.43 4.85
C GLU A 995 -20.18 15.45 5.54
N MET A 996 -19.37 16.48 5.26
CA MET A 996 -18.17 16.76 6.05
C MET A 996 -18.41 17.21 7.50
N PRO A 997 -19.56 17.79 7.91
CA PRO A 997 -19.81 18.09 9.33
C PRO A 997 -20.16 16.84 10.17
N SER A 998 -20.94 15.88 9.65
CA SER A 998 -21.39 14.72 10.45
C SER A 998 -20.28 13.69 10.66
N SER A 999 -19.34 13.55 9.71
CA SER A 999 -18.21 12.62 9.81
C SER A 999 -17.13 13.07 10.79
N GLN A 1000 -16.91 14.38 10.99
CA GLN A 1000 -16.03 14.89 12.05
C GLN A 1000 -16.65 14.69 13.45
N GLU A 1001 -17.95 14.93 13.60
CA GLU A 1001 -18.69 14.67 14.83
C GLU A 1001 -18.69 13.16 15.16
N ASN A 1002 -18.97 12.31 14.18
CA ASN A 1002 -18.93 10.85 14.35
C ASN A 1002 -17.51 10.34 14.62
N LEU A 1003 -16.46 10.89 14.01
CA LEU A 1003 -15.07 10.56 14.36
C LEU A 1003 -14.73 11.00 15.80
N LYS A 1004 -15.25 12.14 16.24
CA LYS A 1004 -15.06 12.64 17.59
C LYS A 1004 -15.79 11.76 18.60
N GLN A 1005 -17.06 11.44 18.35
CA GLN A 1005 -17.84 10.50 19.15
C GLN A 1005 -17.23 9.10 19.16
N LEU A 1006 -16.69 8.63 18.03
CA LEU A 1006 -15.98 7.35 17.94
C LEU A 1006 -14.70 7.36 18.80
N LYS A 1007 -13.95 8.46 18.78
CA LYS A 1007 -12.75 8.62 19.63
C LYS A 1007 -13.14 8.67 21.12
N GLU A 1008 -14.21 9.37 21.45
CA GLU A 1008 -14.76 9.47 22.82
C GLU A 1008 -15.23 8.10 23.32
N LYS A 1009 -16.10 7.41 22.56
CA LYS A 1009 -16.61 6.07 22.91
C LYS A 1009 -15.51 5.01 22.97
N LYS A 1010 -14.51 5.05 22.08
CA LYS A 1010 -13.31 4.19 22.19
C LYS A 1010 -12.46 4.51 23.41
N SER A 1011 -12.51 5.74 23.93
CA SER A 1011 -11.86 6.09 25.18
C SER A 1011 -12.65 5.59 26.39
N GLU A 1012 -13.96 5.75 26.40
CA GLU A 1012 -14.85 5.19 27.42
C GLU A 1012 -14.70 3.66 27.51
N LEU A 1013 -14.64 2.96 26.37
CA LEU A 1013 -14.43 1.51 26.33
C LEU A 1013 -13.09 1.09 26.96
N ARG A 1014 -12.03 1.91 26.84
CA ARG A 1014 -10.76 1.64 27.53
C ARG A 1014 -10.91 1.77 29.03
N THR A 1015 -11.58 2.83 29.50
CA THR A 1015 -11.85 3.04 30.92
C THR A 1015 -12.66 1.91 31.53
N ILE A 1016 -13.74 1.46 30.87
CA ILE A 1016 -14.55 0.34 31.36
C ILE A 1016 -13.76 -0.96 31.39
N ASN A 1017 -12.94 -1.25 30.38
CA ASN A 1017 -12.09 -2.46 30.40
C ASN A 1017 -11.05 -2.41 31.53
N ASP A 1018 -10.48 -1.25 31.83
CA ASP A 1018 -9.57 -1.06 32.96
C ASP A 1018 -10.29 -1.28 34.31
N GLU A 1019 -11.54 -0.81 34.44
CA GLU A 1019 -12.37 -1.05 35.62
C GLU A 1019 -12.76 -2.53 35.78
N ILE A 1020 -13.11 -3.21 34.69
CA ILE A 1020 -13.40 -4.65 34.68
C ILE A 1020 -12.19 -5.45 35.17
N GLU A 1021 -10.98 -5.16 34.67
CA GLU A 1021 -9.75 -5.82 35.11
C GLU A 1021 -9.44 -5.52 36.58
N LEU A 1022 -9.70 -4.30 37.04
CA LEU A 1022 -9.55 -3.92 38.45
C LEU A 1022 -10.51 -4.70 39.37
N GLU A 1023 -11.80 -4.75 39.03
CA GLU A 1023 -12.82 -5.45 39.81
C GLU A 1023 -12.61 -6.97 39.78
N LYS A 1024 -12.25 -7.54 38.63
CA LYS A 1024 -11.85 -8.95 38.51
C LYS A 1024 -10.63 -9.27 39.37
N GLY A 1025 -9.66 -8.35 39.45
CA GLY A 1025 -8.52 -8.44 40.35
C GLY A 1025 -8.90 -8.39 41.83
N LYS A 1026 -9.95 -7.66 42.22
CA LYS A 1026 -10.49 -7.67 43.59
C LYS A 1026 -11.26 -8.95 43.87
N LEU A 1027 -12.11 -9.40 42.96
CA LEU A 1027 -12.88 -10.64 43.07
C LEU A 1027 -11.96 -11.85 43.30
N ASN A 1028 -10.90 -12.00 42.51
CA ASN A 1028 -9.93 -13.07 42.70
C ASN A 1028 -9.27 -13.04 44.09
N LYS A 1029 -8.93 -11.85 44.61
CA LYS A 1029 -8.36 -11.74 45.96
C LYS A 1029 -9.34 -12.13 47.06
N VAL A 1030 -10.63 -11.82 46.90
CA VAL A 1030 -11.66 -12.20 47.88
C VAL A 1030 -11.96 -13.70 47.78
N LEU A 1031 -11.99 -14.26 46.57
CA LEU A 1031 -12.12 -15.70 46.33
C LEU A 1031 -10.96 -16.48 46.95
N ASP A 1032 -9.72 -16.03 46.77
CA ASP A 1032 -8.54 -16.65 47.39
C ASP A 1032 -8.68 -16.69 48.92
N LYS A 1033 -9.08 -15.57 49.54
CA LYS A 1033 -9.33 -15.48 50.98
C LYS A 1033 -10.48 -16.38 51.44
N PHE A 1034 -11.56 -16.45 50.65
CA PHE A 1034 -12.69 -17.32 50.93
C PHE A 1034 -12.27 -18.80 50.89
N HIS A 1035 -11.50 -19.21 49.88
CA HIS A 1035 -10.99 -20.57 49.75
C HIS A 1035 -10.02 -20.94 50.87
N GLU A 1036 -9.11 -20.03 51.24
CA GLU A 1036 -8.20 -20.20 52.38
C GLU A 1036 -8.98 -20.37 53.69
N ARG A 1037 -9.92 -19.46 53.97
CA ARG A 1037 -10.74 -19.52 55.20
C ARG A 1037 -11.65 -20.75 55.24
N LYS A 1038 -12.18 -21.18 54.10
CA LYS A 1038 -12.97 -22.42 53.97
C LYS A 1038 -12.12 -23.66 54.21
N ALA A 1039 -10.87 -23.67 53.76
CA ALA A 1039 -9.94 -24.75 54.02
C ALA A 1039 -9.58 -24.83 55.52
N GLU A 1040 -9.36 -23.69 56.18
CA GLU A 1040 -9.16 -23.60 57.63
C GLU A 1040 -10.38 -24.11 58.40
N PHE A 1041 -11.58 -23.68 58.02
CA PHE A 1041 -12.83 -24.14 58.63
C PHE A 1041 -12.99 -25.67 58.50
N ASN A 1042 -12.74 -26.23 57.31
CA ASN A 1042 -12.81 -27.67 57.09
C ASN A 1042 -11.76 -28.43 57.92
N LYS A 1043 -10.57 -27.86 58.10
CA LYS A 1043 -9.52 -28.46 58.97
C LYS A 1043 -9.92 -28.41 60.44
N PHE A 1044 -10.51 -27.31 60.89
CA PHE A 1044 -11.07 -27.16 62.23
C PHE A 1044 -12.21 -28.16 62.47
N MET A 1045 -13.16 -28.29 61.54
CA MET A 1045 -14.26 -29.25 61.66
C MET A 1045 -13.76 -30.70 61.71
N LYS A 1046 -12.74 -31.07 60.92
CA LYS A 1046 -12.10 -32.39 61.01
C LYS A 1046 -11.44 -32.66 62.37
N LEU A 1047 -10.92 -31.63 63.04
CA LEU A 1047 -10.33 -31.74 64.38
C LEU A 1047 -11.43 -31.87 65.45
N VAL A 1048 -12.58 -31.23 65.26
CA VAL A 1048 -13.75 -31.33 66.15
C VAL A 1048 -14.48 -32.67 65.98
N GLU A 1049 -14.52 -33.22 64.75
CA GLU A 1049 -15.17 -34.49 64.41
C GLU A 1049 -14.28 -35.73 64.62
N SER A 1050 -13.07 -35.59 65.17
CA SER A 1050 -12.19 -36.72 65.49
C SER A 1050 -12.02 -36.88 67.01
N PRO A 1051 -12.96 -37.54 67.72
CA PRO A 1051 -12.82 -37.70 69.17
C PRO A 1051 -11.83 -38.81 69.59
N TYR A 1052 -11.27 -39.63 68.69
CA TYR A 1052 -10.40 -40.74 69.11
C TYR A 1052 -9.28 -41.04 68.11
N LYS A 1053 -8.07 -40.60 68.45
CA LYS A 1053 -6.81 -41.36 68.32
C LYS A 1053 -5.73 -40.66 69.13
N LEU A 1054 -5.76 -40.91 70.44
CA LEU A 1054 -4.65 -40.75 71.38
C LEU A 1054 -4.33 -42.13 71.94
#